data_AF-A0A7U9WQL0-F1
#
_entry.id   AF-A0A7U9WQL0-F1
#
_cell.length_a   1.000
_cell.length_b   1.000
_cell.length_c   1.000
_cell.angle_alpha   90.00
_cell.angle_beta   90.00
_cell.angle_gamma   90.00
#
_symmetry.space_group_name_H-M   'P 1'
#
loop_
_entity.id
_entity.type
_entity.pdbx_description
1 polymer ?
#
loop_
_entity_poly.entity_id
_entity_poly.type
_entity_poly.pdbx_seq_one_letter_code
_entity_poly.pdbx_strand_id
1 'polypeptide(L)'
;MTDPLIITTGQNDELKFYVEKMNNANLVSIKIPAGAYNRTQMIDYLNKELAKHSGADGVTAMEYGSSCIQIKGGDASISITGLKGNMFKLETTKPVYSSVFYDNINYGDSTGGTNAYVTGDARYEAGVTTKIQINDTNNILRLKVNNAANFTEIKLDNNEYDMSALISEINLKLDKAGLKDEIYATWDTYNPYRLQLISKVSGTGSRIEFDTSSNPVYANAYDALFLSTRYLPTSVTGRDALLMGNASLTGEIKLDADAKLTFNVYDTTNSNGKQYTIDGLGGTYTDRDALLAEINNKIQNNIALAGIKDKIQFISNGNGIAIKGLNKDIQKLNFVGDAQKNATYKKLFTGKSTYIQSGNFTYTNGSIDRPQGSTEIKKVTAVSTATIPQDMRAKPINIDNKSNKIRFTTRDGTKTITLRSGSYSSFASLAEEINYQFANSGDIYLQDARASYDSSTGKLTFTSTPPSTVADGSWSIRVNTSYVNNSDSAWWSMLGSYEVIDEHSYQMSRQATLTTHNAIPENITIDSNNNELTLNIGSDAKDAVTITIPQGSYTSRDALKTALQNSIDNSALKDKVTVAINDGKLVFIADSNSIRSSGSFDSDVLLCKTTVSDLYRYRMEGTYTDSDYKAAYIIGRKDLKAEPVEIFAGANDVFTFDFEHTGSADASKNFKKQMDIIIPEGVYTGDELAAILQEKIQEKFDAEGLDDFDVKVTVGGKNTGVVGAIDDRALQIAVERKKDKEPDRGQYVLDGIRGSAASFVFYKTTGKPKETYVVGTKDISKGITFKEGQNVFSFTADNLPYKYTFPENKPYTGQEFVDMLNDLFENGDDDGNKAPLKATMENGALKISHKVVGTHTITDIGGSARVAMFLEEAGRPWRDPMLILVGTETKDVVEMLRTRVSSAALGINTITISKPKYAEKSIDRVKDAINLVSSKRSTYGSMQNRLEHTIDNNNNIIENTQVSEAAIRDTDMAYAVMEQAKNNFMSQASQTIVAQANQQAQNVIDLLR
;
A
#
# COMPACT_ATOMS: atom_id res chain seq x y z
N MET A 1 -8.79 -4.69 -23.07
CA MET A 1 -9.58 -3.68 -22.30
C MET A 1 -11.04 -3.80 -22.68
N THR A 2 -11.88 -4.43 -21.85
CA THR A 2 -13.34 -4.47 -22.05
C THR A 2 -14.04 -3.22 -21.48
N ASP A 3 -13.39 -2.51 -20.57
CA ASP A 3 -13.83 -1.22 -20.03
C ASP A 3 -12.96 -0.07 -20.57
N PRO A 4 -13.54 1.11 -20.84
CA PRO A 4 -12.79 2.28 -21.31
C PRO A 4 -11.86 2.81 -20.22
N LEU A 5 -10.66 3.24 -20.62
CA LEU A 5 -9.69 3.89 -19.75
C LEU A 5 -10.21 5.29 -19.37
N ILE A 6 -10.34 5.55 -18.08
CA ILE A 6 -10.75 6.86 -17.56
C ILE A 6 -9.51 7.71 -17.29
N ILE A 7 -9.37 8.80 -18.03
CA ILE A 7 -8.33 9.82 -17.82
C ILE A 7 -8.91 10.91 -16.92
N THR A 8 -8.23 11.18 -15.81
CA THR A 8 -8.55 12.23 -14.84
C THR A 8 -7.39 13.21 -14.76
N THR A 9 -7.70 14.51 -14.90
CA THR A 9 -6.71 15.59 -14.87
C THR A 9 -5.86 15.52 -13.59
N GLY A 10 -4.54 15.56 -13.75
CA GLY A 10 -3.57 15.50 -12.65
C GLY A 10 -3.34 14.11 -12.06
N GLN A 11 -4.10 13.07 -12.46
CA GLN A 11 -3.96 11.72 -11.92
C GLN A 11 -3.31 10.73 -12.90
N ASN A 12 -3.71 10.75 -14.18
CA ASN A 12 -3.22 9.82 -15.21
C ASN A 12 -3.33 10.43 -16.62
N ASP A 13 -3.02 11.73 -16.72
CA ASP A 13 -3.19 12.56 -17.93
C ASP A 13 -1.87 12.96 -18.61
N GLU A 14 -0.72 12.49 -18.13
CA GLU A 14 0.59 12.90 -18.64
C GLU A 14 1.49 11.71 -19.03
N LEU A 15 1.87 11.68 -20.31
CA LEU A 15 2.82 10.74 -20.91
C LEU A 15 4.10 11.48 -21.30
N LYS A 16 5.22 11.15 -20.66
CA LYS A 16 6.53 11.69 -21.00
C LYS A 16 7.50 10.55 -21.32
N PHE A 17 8.32 10.74 -22.35
CA PHE A 17 9.40 9.81 -22.68
C PHE A 17 10.44 10.51 -23.56
N TYR A 18 11.62 9.90 -23.68
CA TYR A 18 12.67 10.36 -24.55
C TYR A 18 12.72 9.52 -25.82
N VAL A 19 12.87 10.20 -26.94
CA VAL A 19 13.20 9.60 -28.23
C VAL A 19 14.70 9.79 -28.42
N GLU A 20 15.44 8.73 -28.16
CA GLU A 20 16.89 8.70 -28.27
C GLU A 20 17.27 8.18 -29.66
N LYS A 21 17.85 9.08 -30.45
CA LYS A 21 18.64 8.76 -31.64
C LYS A 21 20.11 8.89 -31.22
N MET A 22 21.02 8.21 -31.92
CA MET A 22 22.43 8.05 -31.50
C MET A 22 23.15 9.30 -30.94
N ASN A 23 22.76 10.53 -31.33
CA ASN A 23 23.34 11.78 -30.84
C ASN A 23 22.32 12.82 -30.34
N ASN A 24 21.05 12.45 -30.15
CA ASN A 24 20.01 13.40 -29.73
C ASN A 24 18.93 12.70 -28.93
N ALA A 25 18.67 13.19 -27.72
CA ALA A 25 17.57 12.76 -26.87
C ALA A 25 16.51 13.86 -26.86
N ASN A 26 15.39 13.63 -27.56
CA ASN A 26 14.29 14.58 -27.57
C ASN A 26 13.23 14.15 -26.55
N LEU A 27 12.95 15.02 -25.58
CA LEU A 27 11.83 14.82 -24.66
C LEU A 27 10.50 15.03 -25.40
N VAL A 28 9.66 14.01 -25.38
CA VAL A 28 8.28 14.05 -25.84
C VAL A 28 7.38 14.09 -24.60
N SER A 29 6.48 15.07 -24.55
CA SER A 29 5.54 15.25 -23.44
C SER A 29 4.14 15.47 -24.00
N ILE A 30 3.28 14.48 -23.79
CA ILE A 30 1.90 14.48 -24.28
C ILE A 30 0.95 14.56 -23.09
N LYS A 31 0.07 15.57 -23.11
CA LYS A 31 -1.02 15.70 -22.15
C LYS A 31 -2.32 15.18 -22.76
N ILE A 32 -3.00 14.30 -22.06
CA ILE A 32 -4.23 13.63 -22.51
C ILE A 32 -5.43 14.28 -21.80
N PRO A 33 -6.42 14.82 -22.53
CA PRO A 33 -7.60 15.42 -21.94
C PRO A 33 -8.40 14.41 -21.11
N ALA A 34 -9.02 14.87 -20.03
CA ALA A 34 -9.92 14.05 -19.22
C ALA A 34 -11.07 13.48 -20.07
N GLY A 35 -11.35 12.19 -19.89
CA GLY A 35 -12.34 11.48 -20.71
C GLY A 35 -12.21 9.96 -20.62
N ALA A 36 -13.15 9.26 -21.25
CA ALA A 36 -13.15 7.80 -21.36
C ALA A 36 -12.67 7.40 -22.77
N TYR A 37 -11.54 6.70 -22.85
CA TYR A 37 -10.91 6.30 -24.10
C TYR A 37 -10.89 4.78 -24.21
N ASN A 38 -11.39 4.24 -25.32
CA ASN A 38 -11.07 2.86 -25.67
C ASN A 38 -9.65 2.77 -26.27
N ARG A 39 -9.14 1.54 -26.43
CA ARG A 39 -7.77 1.29 -26.90
C ARG A 39 -7.46 1.96 -28.24
N THR A 40 -8.36 1.83 -29.22
CA THR A 40 -8.19 2.40 -30.56
C THR A 40 -8.21 3.93 -30.52
N GLN A 41 -9.16 4.53 -29.80
CA GLN A 41 -9.24 5.98 -29.60
C GLN A 41 -7.97 6.54 -28.95
N MET A 42 -7.40 5.81 -27.97
CA MET A 42 -6.16 6.21 -27.33
C MET A 42 -4.97 6.13 -28.30
N ILE A 43 -4.85 5.04 -29.08
CA ILE A 43 -3.79 4.89 -30.08
C ILE A 43 -3.87 5.99 -31.14
N ASP A 44 -5.07 6.28 -31.66
CA ASP A 44 -5.28 7.32 -32.66
C ASP A 44 -4.93 8.70 -32.11
N TYR A 45 -5.33 8.98 -30.86
CA TYR A 45 -4.97 10.23 -30.17
C TYR A 45 -3.45 10.36 -30.03
N LEU A 46 -2.78 9.32 -29.53
CA LEU A 46 -1.33 9.32 -29.34
C LEU A 46 -0.59 9.51 -30.65
N ASN A 47 -0.95 8.77 -31.71
CA ASN A 47 -0.32 8.94 -33.03
C ASN A 47 -0.55 10.35 -33.60
N LYS A 48 -1.73 10.95 -33.38
CA LYS A 48 -2.01 12.32 -33.79
C LYS A 48 -1.16 13.35 -33.03
N GLU A 49 -0.96 13.17 -31.72
CA GLU A 49 -0.10 14.06 -30.94
C GLU A 49 1.39 13.83 -31.25
N LEU A 50 1.83 12.58 -31.47
CA LEU A 50 3.20 12.25 -31.88
C LEU A 50 3.57 12.92 -33.21
N ALA A 51 2.65 12.92 -34.18
CA ALA A 51 2.86 13.58 -35.48
C ALA A 51 3.05 15.10 -35.37
N LYS A 52 2.62 15.75 -34.27
CA LYS A 52 2.84 17.19 -34.03
C LYS A 52 4.18 17.47 -33.37
N HIS A 53 4.81 16.48 -32.75
CA HIS A 53 6.09 16.64 -32.06
C HIS A 53 7.25 16.36 -33.02
N SER A 54 8.00 17.39 -33.40
CA SER A 54 9.22 17.27 -34.22
C SER A 54 10.31 16.37 -33.61
N GLY A 55 10.26 16.13 -32.29
CA GLY A 55 11.14 15.20 -31.59
C GLY A 55 10.72 13.74 -31.67
N ALA A 56 9.52 13.43 -32.18
CA ALA A 56 8.93 12.09 -32.24
C ALA A 56 8.96 11.48 -33.66
N ASP A 57 9.76 12.04 -34.57
CA ASP A 57 9.88 11.56 -35.95
C ASP A 57 10.29 10.09 -36.00
N GLY A 58 9.41 9.26 -36.58
CA GLY A 58 9.58 7.81 -36.69
C GLY A 58 9.03 7.03 -35.49
N VAL A 59 8.31 7.64 -34.55
CA VAL A 59 7.70 6.96 -33.40
C VAL A 59 6.21 6.73 -33.64
N THR A 60 5.74 5.52 -33.37
CA THR A 60 4.33 5.14 -33.55
C THR A 60 3.78 4.43 -32.31
N ALA A 61 2.57 4.76 -31.91
CA ALA A 61 1.76 3.99 -30.97
C ALA A 61 1.00 2.89 -31.70
N MET A 62 1.04 1.66 -31.18
CA MET A 62 0.34 0.51 -31.76
C MET A 62 -0.19 -0.44 -30.70
N GLU A 63 -1.05 -1.37 -31.12
CA GLU A 63 -1.56 -2.42 -30.25
C GLU A 63 -0.45 -3.41 -29.84
N TYR A 64 -0.39 -3.76 -28.56
CA TYR A 64 0.48 -4.81 -28.03
C TYR A 64 -0.29 -5.78 -27.13
N GLY A 65 -0.32 -7.06 -27.51
CA GLY A 65 -1.09 -8.10 -26.82
C GLY A 65 -2.61 -7.82 -26.82
N SER A 66 -3.33 -8.36 -25.83
CA SER A 66 -4.79 -8.23 -25.71
C SER A 66 -5.28 -6.95 -25.01
N SER A 67 -4.40 -6.20 -24.32
CA SER A 67 -4.82 -5.08 -23.48
C SER A 67 -3.87 -3.87 -23.40
N CYS A 68 -2.69 -3.89 -24.02
CA CYS A 68 -1.68 -2.83 -23.81
C CYS A 68 -1.46 -1.97 -25.06
N ILE A 69 -0.90 -0.77 -24.89
CA ILE A 69 -0.42 0.07 -26.00
C ILE A 69 1.12 0.07 -25.97
N GLN A 70 1.74 -0.11 -27.13
CA GLN A 70 3.18 -0.03 -27.30
C GLN A 70 3.54 1.23 -28.06
N ILE A 71 4.51 1.99 -27.54
CA ILE A 71 5.23 3.01 -28.30
C ILE A 71 6.46 2.35 -28.93
N LYS A 72 6.60 2.47 -30.25
CA LYS A 72 7.65 1.79 -31.02
C LYS A 72 8.39 2.79 -31.91
N GLY A 73 9.72 2.68 -31.93
CA GLY A 73 10.56 3.32 -32.95
C GLY A 73 10.45 2.60 -34.29
N GLY A 74 10.30 3.37 -35.36
CA GLY A 74 10.06 2.88 -36.72
C GLY A 74 11.27 2.17 -37.34
N ASP A 75 12.47 2.39 -36.80
CA ASP A 75 13.70 1.69 -37.18
C ASP A 75 14.57 1.35 -35.94
N ALA A 76 15.61 0.54 -36.14
CA ALA A 76 16.49 0.05 -35.07
C ALA A 76 17.43 1.11 -34.46
N SER A 77 17.45 2.34 -34.99
CA SER A 77 18.27 3.44 -34.49
C SER A 77 17.52 4.36 -33.51
N ILE A 78 16.21 4.13 -33.33
CA ILE A 78 15.34 4.91 -32.45
C ILE A 78 15.01 4.10 -31.20
N SER A 79 15.56 4.53 -30.07
CA SER A 79 15.26 3.99 -28.75
C SER A 79 14.26 4.87 -28.01
N ILE A 80 13.28 4.23 -27.37
CA ILE A 80 12.31 4.91 -26.50
C ILE A 80 12.69 4.60 -25.06
N THR A 81 13.16 5.62 -24.33
CA THR A 81 13.67 5.52 -22.96
C THR A 81 13.09 6.63 -22.08
N GLY A 82 13.41 6.64 -20.78
CA GLY A 82 13.03 7.69 -19.85
C GLY A 82 11.53 7.93 -19.75
N LEU A 83 10.75 6.85 -19.84
CA LEU A 83 9.31 6.85 -19.63
C LEU A 83 9.01 7.38 -18.22
N LYS A 84 8.20 8.44 -18.15
CA LYS A 84 7.83 9.12 -16.91
C LYS A 84 6.47 9.80 -17.04
N GLY A 85 5.94 10.26 -15.91
CA GLY A 85 4.62 10.87 -15.81
C GLY A 85 3.63 10.01 -15.02
N ASN A 86 2.46 10.58 -14.75
CA ASN A 86 1.46 9.97 -13.87
C ASN A 86 0.71 8.79 -14.51
N MET A 87 0.89 8.56 -15.82
CA MET A 87 0.34 7.40 -16.53
C MET A 87 1.05 6.08 -16.26
N PHE A 88 2.18 6.07 -15.53
CA PHE A 88 3.02 4.87 -15.26
C PHE A 88 3.00 4.42 -13.79
N LYS A 89 2.09 4.96 -12.99
CA LYS A 89 2.01 4.66 -11.55
C LYS A 89 1.37 3.30 -11.30
N LEU A 90 2.04 2.46 -10.50
CA LEU A 90 1.49 1.20 -9.98
C LEU A 90 0.47 1.46 -8.86
N GLU A 91 -0.81 1.21 -9.12
CA GLU A 91 -1.88 1.36 -8.12
C GLU A 91 -2.03 0.07 -7.31
N THR A 92 -1.49 0.04 -6.10
CA THR A 92 -1.49 -1.16 -5.22
C THR A 92 -2.86 -1.45 -4.57
N THR A 93 -3.77 -0.47 -4.59
CA THR A 93 -5.09 -0.57 -3.93
C THR A 93 -6.24 -0.96 -4.86
N LYS A 94 -6.03 -0.91 -6.19
CA LYS A 94 -7.01 -1.33 -7.20
C LYS A 94 -6.31 -2.11 -8.33
N PRO A 95 -6.59 -3.41 -8.50
CA PRO A 95 -6.01 -4.21 -9.59
C PRO A 95 -6.60 -3.88 -10.99
N VAL A 96 -7.36 -2.79 -11.12
CA VAL A 96 -8.00 -2.39 -12.37
C VAL A 96 -7.10 -1.38 -13.06
N TYR A 97 -6.15 -1.91 -13.84
CA TYR A 97 -5.25 -1.24 -14.79
C TYR A 97 -5.39 0.29 -14.90
N SER A 98 -4.68 1.04 -14.04
CA SER A 98 -4.58 2.51 -14.12
C SER A 98 -3.53 2.97 -15.15
N SER A 99 -2.54 2.12 -15.43
CA SER A 99 -1.48 2.37 -16.40
C SER A 99 -1.71 1.61 -17.71
N VAL A 100 -1.66 2.34 -18.82
CA VAL A 100 -1.75 1.79 -20.18
C VAL A 100 -0.38 1.36 -20.70
N PHE A 101 0.68 1.83 -20.04
CA PHE A 101 2.07 1.70 -20.45
C PHE A 101 2.89 0.96 -19.39
N TYR A 102 3.60 -0.05 -19.84
CA TYR A 102 4.19 -1.07 -18.98
C TYR A 102 5.52 -0.62 -18.36
N ASP A 103 5.53 0.31 -17.41
CA ASP A 103 6.63 0.47 -16.44
C ASP A 103 6.08 0.36 -15.01
N ASN A 104 6.78 -0.41 -14.19
CA ASN A 104 6.36 -0.80 -12.85
C ASN A 104 7.01 0.13 -11.82
N ILE A 105 6.54 1.37 -11.76
CA ILE A 105 7.02 2.39 -10.82
C ILE A 105 6.07 2.45 -9.62
N ASN A 106 6.60 2.22 -8.43
CA ASN A 106 5.92 2.50 -7.18
C ASN A 106 6.48 3.77 -6.55
N TYR A 107 5.58 4.68 -6.26
CA TYR A 107 5.88 5.96 -5.63
C TYR A 107 6.05 5.69 -4.14
N GLY A 108 7.20 6.09 -3.58
CA GLY A 108 7.43 6.10 -2.16
C GLY A 108 6.75 7.30 -1.51
N ASP A 109 6.44 7.17 -0.22
CA ASP A 109 5.78 8.23 0.54
C ASP A 109 6.30 8.23 1.97
N SER A 110 6.68 9.39 2.46
CA SER A 110 7.00 9.63 3.87
C SER A 110 5.93 10.51 4.49
N THR A 111 5.32 10.04 5.58
CA THR A 111 4.42 10.87 6.40
C THR A 111 5.20 11.91 7.23
N GLY A 112 6.52 11.78 7.34
CA GLY A 112 7.35 12.60 8.22
C GLY A 112 7.23 12.23 9.70
N GLY A 113 6.53 11.14 10.05
CA GLY A 113 6.22 10.75 11.42
C GLY A 113 5.02 11.49 12.02
N THR A 114 4.87 11.41 13.33
CA THR A 114 3.77 12.05 14.08
C THR A 114 4.20 13.38 14.68
N ASN A 115 3.28 14.35 14.73
CA ASN A 115 3.51 15.64 15.40
C ASN A 115 3.38 15.46 16.91
N ALA A 116 4.19 16.20 17.66
CA ALA A 116 3.97 16.36 19.09
C ALA A 116 2.71 17.19 19.32
N TYR A 117 1.81 16.68 20.13
CA TYR A 117 0.63 17.44 20.55
C TYR A 117 0.41 17.29 22.05
N VAL A 118 -0.11 18.34 22.66
CA VAL A 118 -0.56 18.34 24.06
C VAL A 118 -2.04 18.65 24.06
N THR A 119 -2.83 17.66 24.46
CA THR A 119 -4.27 17.83 24.66
C THR A 119 -4.56 17.98 26.15
N GLY A 120 -5.23 19.06 26.51
CA GLY A 120 -5.69 19.28 27.87
C GLY A 120 -6.79 18.29 28.29
N ASP A 121 -6.87 17.96 29.58
CA ASP A 121 -8.03 17.24 30.14
C ASP A 121 -9.19 18.18 30.52
N ALA A 122 -8.94 19.49 30.48
CA ALA A 122 -9.96 20.53 30.57
C ALA A 122 -10.98 20.40 29.44
N ARG A 123 -12.27 20.36 29.79
CA ARG A 123 -13.39 20.36 28.84
C ARG A 123 -14.08 21.72 28.83
N TYR A 124 -14.40 22.21 27.64
CA TYR A 124 -14.93 23.53 27.31
C TYR A 124 -16.16 23.36 26.41
N GLU A 125 -17.22 22.79 26.99
CA GLU A 125 -18.49 22.50 26.30
C GLU A 125 -19.35 23.76 26.13
N ALA A 126 -19.92 23.92 24.94
CA ALA A 126 -20.88 24.99 24.63
C ALA A 126 -22.19 24.76 25.40
N GLY A 127 -22.49 25.65 26.36
CA GLY A 127 -23.70 25.63 27.18
C GLY A 127 -23.49 25.17 28.63
N VAL A 128 -22.27 24.80 29.02
CA VAL A 128 -22.05 24.02 30.24
C VAL A 128 -20.72 24.36 30.98
N THR A 129 -19.79 25.09 30.36
CA THR A 129 -18.57 25.60 31.04
C THR A 129 -18.62 27.12 31.23
N THR A 130 -18.18 27.62 32.38
CA THR A 130 -17.91 29.05 32.59
C THR A 130 -16.76 29.50 31.70
N LYS A 131 -16.80 30.76 31.21
CA LYS A 131 -15.67 31.36 30.50
C LYS A 131 -14.37 31.23 31.31
N ILE A 132 -13.28 31.00 30.60
CA ILE A 132 -11.94 30.78 31.14
C ILE A 132 -11.43 32.11 31.67
N GLN A 133 -11.13 32.16 32.97
CA GLN A 133 -10.60 33.35 33.61
C GLN A 133 -9.08 33.39 33.45
N ILE A 134 -8.60 34.33 32.66
CA ILE A 134 -7.18 34.66 32.57
C ILE A 134 -6.95 35.99 33.31
N ASN A 135 -6.05 35.97 34.30
CA ASN A 135 -5.69 37.10 35.14
C ASN A 135 -4.20 37.04 35.51
N ASP A 136 -3.73 38.00 36.32
CA ASP A 136 -2.31 38.14 36.69
C ASP A 136 -1.69 36.93 37.41
N THR A 137 -2.51 35.96 37.86
CA THR A 137 -2.04 34.74 38.50
C THR A 137 -1.85 33.56 37.54
N ASN A 138 -2.36 33.63 36.30
CA ASN A 138 -2.35 32.54 35.31
C ASN A 138 -2.24 33.02 33.83
N ASN A 139 -1.75 34.24 33.59
CA ASN A 139 -1.70 34.85 32.25
C ASN A 139 -0.40 34.65 31.49
N ILE A 140 0.58 33.92 32.02
CA ILE A 140 1.86 33.68 31.32
C ILE A 140 2.05 32.19 31.13
N LEU A 141 2.02 31.73 29.87
CA LEU A 141 2.37 30.37 29.50
C LEU A 141 3.81 30.36 28.98
N ARG A 142 4.66 29.52 29.54
CA ARG A 142 6.08 29.43 29.17
C ARG A 142 6.39 28.04 28.64
N LEU A 143 6.83 27.97 27.38
CA LEU A 143 6.99 26.70 26.67
C LEU A 143 8.20 26.67 25.72
N LYS A 144 8.67 25.46 25.45
CA LYS A 144 9.63 25.11 24.41
C LYS A 144 8.91 24.29 23.36
N VAL A 145 9.15 24.61 22.10
CA VAL A 145 8.66 23.83 20.96
C VAL A 145 9.86 23.26 20.24
N ASN A 146 9.77 22.00 19.83
CA ASN A 146 10.79 21.25 19.12
C ASN A 146 12.13 21.27 19.88
N ASN A 147 13.25 21.28 19.17
CA ASN A 147 14.60 21.31 19.74
C ASN A 147 15.04 22.72 20.23
N ALA A 148 14.10 23.60 20.59
CA ALA A 148 14.42 24.94 21.08
C ALA A 148 15.24 24.89 22.39
N ALA A 149 16.40 25.56 22.39
CA ALA A 149 17.31 25.59 23.53
C ALA A 149 16.69 26.29 24.76
N ASN A 150 15.87 27.32 24.55
CA ASN A 150 15.34 28.21 25.58
C ASN A 150 13.81 28.23 25.59
N PHE A 151 13.23 28.44 26.77
CA PHE A 151 11.78 28.63 26.92
C PHE A 151 11.35 30.01 26.43
N THR A 152 10.26 30.05 25.67
CA THR A 152 9.60 31.27 25.20
C THR A 152 8.37 31.54 26.05
N GLU A 153 8.18 32.79 26.44
CA GLU A 153 7.00 33.23 27.20
C GLU A 153 5.95 33.81 26.27
N ILE A 154 4.70 33.37 26.41
CA ILE A 154 3.54 34.01 25.83
C ILE A 154 2.65 34.57 26.96
N LYS A 155 2.39 35.87 26.89
CA LYS A 155 1.52 36.55 27.85
C LYS A 155 0.14 36.77 27.22
N LEU A 156 -0.87 36.12 27.79
CA LEU A 156 -2.28 36.26 27.43
C LEU A 156 -2.85 37.53 28.06
N ASP A 157 -3.78 38.21 27.39
CA ASP A 157 -4.41 39.39 27.96
C ASP A 157 -5.43 38.98 29.03
N ASN A 158 -5.51 39.74 30.14
CA ASN A 158 -6.43 39.43 31.24
C ASN A 158 -7.88 39.63 30.77
N ASN A 159 -8.63 38.54 30.66
CA ASN A 159 -10.01 38.56 30.19
C ASN A 159 -10.73 37.24 30.51
N GLU A 160 -12.03 37.21 30.29
CA GLU A 160 -12.83 36.00 30.21
C GLU A 160 -12.90 35.50 28.76
N TYR A 161 -12.36 34.31 28.49
CA TYR A 161 -12.37 33.72 27.15
C TYR A 161 -13.39 32.58 27.05
N ASP A 162 -14.14 32.52 25.96
CA ASP A 162 -14.65 31.23 25.48
C ASP A 162 -13.55 30.49 24.72
N MET A 163 -13.79 29.22 24.38
CA MET A 163 -12.78 28.38 23.74
C MET A 163 -12.29 28.94 22.40
N SER A 164 -13.20 29.47 21.57
CA SER A 164 -12.87 30.06 20.27
C SER A 164 -11.98 31.29 20.43
N ALA A 165 -12.34 32.16 21.38
CA ALA A 165 -11.62 33.38 21.70
C ALA A 165 -10.25 33.06 22.31
N LEU A 166 -10.15 32.04 23.17
CA LEU A 166 -8.89 31.61 23.76
C LEU A 166 -7.94 31.04 22.71
N ILE A 167 -8.40 30.16 21.82
CA ILE A 167 -7.58 29.61 20.73
C ILE A 167 -7.05 30.74 19.84
N SER A 168 -7.90 31.73 19.53
CA SER A 168 -7.52 32.89 18.73
C SER A 168 -6.46 33.74 19.43
N GLU A 169 -6.62 33.98 20.73
CA GLU A 169 -5.67 34.74 21.55
C GLU A 169 -4.33 34.00 21.67
N ILE A 170 -4.33 32.70 21.96
CA ILE A 170 -3.09 31.89 22.04
C ILE A 170 -2.35 31.93 20.71
N ASN A 171 -3.03 31.72 19.58
CA ASN A 171 -2.40 31.78 18.26
C ASN A 171 -1.84 33.17 17.93
N LEU A 172 -2.54 34.25 18.32
CA LEU A 172 -2.04 35.62 18.16
C LEU A 172 -0.77 35.88 18.97
N LYS A 173 -0.70 35.39 20.22
CA LYS A 173 0.49 35.56 21.07
C LYS A 173 1.64 34.66 20.61
N LEU A 174 1.36 33.47 20.10
CA LEU A 174 2.37 32.60 19.46
C LEU A 174 2.99 33.28 18.24
N ASP A 175 2.20 33.93 17.39
CA ASP A 175 2.72 34.69 16.24
C ASP A 175 3.61 35.86 16.68
N LYS A 176 3.18 36.65 17.66
CA LYS A 176 3.99 37.74 18.24
C LYS A 176 5.30 37.26 18.87
N ALA A 177 5.32 36.03 19.37
CA ALA A 177 6.51 35.38 19.92
C ALA A 177 7.41 34.73 18.85
N GLY A 178 7.05 34.81 17.56
CA GLY A 178 7.79 34.21 16.45
C GLY A 178 7.55 32.70 16.28
N LEU A 179 6.57 32.12 16.97
CA LEU A 179 6.32 30.68 17.01
C LEU A 179 5.22 30.21 16.04
N LYS A 180 4.66 31.09 15.20
CA LYS A 180 3.55 30.76 14.29
C LYS A 180 3.87 29.61 13.32
N ASP A 181 5.12 29.44 12.93
CA ASP A 181 5.54 28.41 11.97
C ASP A 181 5.93 27.10 12.67
N GLU A 182 5.99 27.10 14.00
CA GLU A 182 6.42 25.97 14.82
C GLU A 182 5.29 25.28 15.59
N ILE A 183 4.29 26.02 16.06
CA ILE A 183 3.19 25.49 16.89
C ILE A 183 1.90 26.27 16.65
N TYR A 184 0.76 25.62 16.85
CA TYR A 184 -0.54 26.28 16.86
C TYR A 184 -1.49 25.64 17.87
N ALA A 185 -2.46 26.43 18.32
CA ALA A 185 -3.56 25.99 19.17
C ALA A 185 -4.80 25.67 18.32
N THR A 186 -5.51 24.61 18.69
CA THR A 186 -6.75 24.16 18.07
C THR A 186 -7.59 23.36 19.09
N TRP A 187 -8.77 22.93 18.67
CA TRP A 187 -9.59 21.93 19.34
C TRP A 187 -8.98 20.52 19.16
N ASP A 188 -9.13 19.66 20.16
CA ASP A 188 -8.89 18.23 19.98
C ASP A 188 -9.85 17.63 18.93
N THR A 189 -9.26 16.88 18.00
CA THR A 189 -9.96 16.24 16.89
C THR A 189 -11.00 15.22 17.36
N TYR A 190 -10.75 14.52 18.47
CA TYR A 190 -11.67 13.50 19.00
C TYR A 190 -12.68 14.05 20.01
N ASN A 191 -12.33 15.14 20.69
CA ASN A 191 -13.20 15.82 21.64
C ASN A 191 -13.07 17.34 21.46
N PRO A 192 -13.95 17.99 20.68
CA PRO A 192 -13.82 19.39 20.29
C PRO A 192 -13.93 20.37 21.48
N TYR A 193 -14.21 19.85 22.67
CA TYR A 193 -14.25 20.61 23.91
C TYR A 193 -12.89 20.66 24.61
N ARG A 194 -11.78 20.20 24.04
CA ARG A 194 -10.46 20.26 24.69
C ARG A 194 -9.50 21.13 23.91
N LEU A 195 -8.66 21.88 24.63
CA LEU A 195 -7.62 22.70 24.03
C LEU A 195 -6.46 21.79 23.67
N GLN A 196 -6.00 21.90 22.44
CA GLN A 196 -4.88 21.15 21.91
C GLN A 196 -3.83 22.10 21.33
N LEU A 197 -2.58 21.94 21.75
CA LEU A 197 -1.43 22.57 21.11
C LEU A 197 -0.73 21.51 20.27
N ILE A 198 -0.46 21.81 19.00
CA ILE A 198 0.13 20.88 18.03
C ILE A 198 1.35 21.53 17.41
N SER A 199 2.49 20.84 17.45
CA SER A 199 3.68 21.23 16.70
C SER A 199 3.39 21.12 15.20
N LYS A 200 3.87 22.07 14.41
CA LYS A 200 3.81 21.98 12.93
C LYS A 200 4.89 21.08 12.36
N VAL A 201 5.89 20.72 13.16
CA VAL A 201 6.95 19.76 12.83
C VAL A 201 6.49 18.35 13.22
N SER A 202 6.91 17.36 12.45
CA SER A 202 6.62 15.92 12.67
C SER A 202 7.92 15.16 12.93
N GLY A 203 7.82 13.95 13.51
CA GLY A 203 8.99 13.09 13.75
C GLY A 203 9.61 13.29 15.14
N THR A 204 10.78 12.70 15.39
CA THR A 204 11.36 12.68 16.76
C THR A 204 11.88 14.05 17.21
N GLY A 205 12.19 14.95 16.27
CA GLY A 205 12.52 16.35 16.56
C GLY A 205 11.33 17.22 16.96
N SER A 206 10.10 16.72 16.79
CA SER A 206 8.90 17.41 17.24
C SER A 206 8.71 17.22 18.73
N ARG A 207 8.67 18.31 19.50
CA ARG A 207 8.49 18.28 20.96
C ARG A 207 7.70 19.47 21.46
N ILE A 208 6.93 19.31 22.53
CA ILE A 208 6.32 20.42 23.25
C ILE A 208 6.62 20.21 24.73
N GLU A 209 7.19 21.23 25.36
CA GLU A 209 7.57 21.21 26.76
C GLU A 209 7.13 22.48 27.48
N PHE A 210 6.49 22.36 28.64
CA PHE A 210 6.09 23.50 29.47
C PHE A 210 7.02 23.67 30.68
N ASP A 211 7.28 24.92 31.04
CA ASP A 211 7.93 25.28 32.30
C ASP A 211 6.86 25.49 33.37
N THR A 212 6.80 24.58 34.34
CA THR A 212 5.84 24.64 35.45
C THR A 212 6.51 24.74 36.82
N SER A 213 7.84 24.80 36.86
CA SER A 213 8.61 24.79 38.12
C SER A 213 9.29 26.12 38.42
N SER A 214 9.56 26.94 37.41
CA SER A 214 10.36 28.16 37.59
C SER A 214 9.56 29.33 38.17
N ASN A 215 8.24 29.37 37.99
CA ASN A 215 7.37 30.42 38.52
C ASN A 215 5.94 29.88 38.73
N PRO A 216 5.29 30.17 39.88
CA PRO A 216 3.90 29.79 40.12
C PRO A 216 2.92 30.23 39.02
N VAL A 217 3.15 31.39 38.38
CA VAL A 217 2.28 31.89 37.30
C VAL A 217 2.29 30.93 36.09
N TYR A 218 3.41 30.30 35.78
CA TYR A 218 3.51 29.37 34.65
C TYR A 218 2.80 28.05 34.94
N ALA A 219 2.96 27.54 36.17
CA ALA A 219 2.22 26.37 36.64
C ALA A 219 0.71 26.63 36.61
N ASN A 220 0.27 27.77 37.16
CA ASN A 220 -1.13 28.16 37.18
C ASN A 220 -1.71 28.36 35.78
N ALA A 221 -0.92 28.90 34.84
CA ALA A 221 -1.34 29.06 33.44
C ALA A 221 -1.48 27.70 32.75
N TYR A 222 -0.51 26.81 32.92
CA TYR A 222 -0.59 25.44 32.40
C TYR A 222 -1.78 24.67 33.01
N ASP A 223 -1.98 24.79 34.31
CA ASP A 223 -3.07 24.14 35.05
C ASP A 223 -4.44 24.67 34.62
N ALA A 224 -4.57 25.98 34.41
CA ALA A 224 -5.81 26.61 33.96
C ALA A 224 -6.20 26.22 32.53
N LEU A 225 -5.21 25.96 31.66
CA LEU A 225 -5.42 25.71 30.23
C LEU A 225 -5.49 24.21 29.88
N PHE A 226 -4.67 23.37 30.54
CA PHE A 226 -4.44 21.97 30.15
C PHE A 226 -4.75 20.94 31.23
N LEU A 227 -4.59 21.25 32.53
CA LEU A 227 -5.10 20.37 33.57
C LEU A 227 -6.60 20.58 33.74
N SER A 228 -7.27 19.58 34.33
CA SER A 228 -8.72 19.59 34.51
C SER A 228 -9.21 20.97 34.95
N THR A 229 -9.90 21.69 34.07
CA THR A 229 -10.85 22.68 34.52
C THR A 229 -11.75 21.97 35.51
N ARG A 230 -12.06 22.62 36.63
CA ARG A 230 -13.14 22.14 37.50
C ARG A 230 -14.30 21.80 36.57
N TYR A 231 -14.58 20.51 36.47
CA TYR A 231 -15.91 20.05 36.15
C TYR A 231 -16.76 20.67 37.27
N LEU A 232 -17.38 21.82 37.00
CA LEU A 232 -18.74 21.96 37.47
C LEU A 232 -19.46 20.82 36.75
N PRO A 233 -19.94 19.79 37.46
CA PRO A 233 -20.68 18.74 36.82
C PRO A 233 -21.81 19.41 36.08
N THR A 234 -21.80 19.29 34.78
CA THR A 234 -22.89 19.74 33.92
C THR A 234 -24.03 18.74 33.93
N SER A 235 -23.88 17.71 34.75
CA SER A 235 -24.93 16.92 35.35
C SER A 235 -24.89 16.97 36.90
N VAL A 236 -24.68 18.14 37.51
CA VAL A 236 -25.63 18.47 38.57
C VAL A 236 -26.81 19.01 37.78
N THR A 237 -27.75 18.13 37.42
CA THR A 237 -29.10 18.58 37.71
C THR A 237 -29.07 18.79 39.22
N GLY A 238 -28.76 20.02 39.65
CA GLY A 238 -29.38 20.56 40.82
C GLY A 238 -30.85 20.55 40.45
N ARG A 239 -31.48 19.37 40.52
CA ARG A 239 -32.91 19.34 40.71
C ARG A 239 -33.00 19.93 42.10
N ASP A 240 -33.43 21.19 42.13
CA ASP A 240 -34.20 21.77 43.21
C ASP A 240 -34.78 20.64 44.04
N ALA A 241 -34.41 20.56 45.34
CA ALA A 241 -34.83 19.46 46.19
C ALA A 241 -36.32 19.20 45.97
N LEU A 242 -36.65 18.01 45.44
CA LEU A 242 -37.99 17.71 44.94
C LEU A 242 -38.57 16.54 45.74
N LEU A 243 -39.60 16.83 46.53
CA LEU A 243 -40.35 15.83 47.27
C LEU A 243 -41.68 15.60 46.57
N MET A 244 -41.81 14.46 45.90
CA MET A 244 -42.97 14.15 45.06
C MET A 244 -44.01 13.34 45.83
N GLY A 245 -45.26 13.80 45.84
CA GLY A 245 -46.41 13.01 46.27
C GLY A 245 -46.94 12.15 45.12
N ASN A 246 -47.31 10.90 45.41
CA ASN A 246 -47.92 9.98 44.45
C ASN A 246 -49.45 9.84 44.63
N ALA A 247 -50.07 10.70 45.46
CA ALA A 247 -51.51 10.69 45.65
C ALA A 247 -52.19 11.29 44.40
N SER A 248 -53.22 10.64 43.88
CA SER A 248 -54.01 11.15 42.76
C SER A 248 -55.11 12.08 43.29
N LEU A 249 -54.94 13.38 43.09
CA LEU A 249 -55.82 14.47 43.51
C LEU A 249 -56.69 14.96 42.35
N THR A 250 -57.52 14.06 41.80
CA THR A 250 -58.45 14.36 40.71
C THR A 250 -59.85 14.65 41.26
N GLY A 251 -60.37 15.85 41.01
CA GLY A 251 -61.69 16.30 41.48
C GLY A 251 -61.65 17.05 42.82
N GLU A 252 -62.79 17.10 43.51
CA GLU A 252 -62.96 17.78 44.79
C GLU A 252 -62.09 17.15 45.90
N ILE A 253 -61.26 17.95 46.58
CA ILE A 253 -60.33 17.50 47.63
C ILE A 253 -60.87 17.93 49.00
N LYS A 254 -61.14 16.96 49.88
CA LYS A 254 -61.61 17.19 51.26
C LYS A 254 -60.51 16.91 52.29
N LEU A 255 -60.05 17.98 52.93
CA LEU A 255 -59.13 17.90 54.07
C LEU A 255 -59.90 18.14 55.37
N ASP A 256 -59.56 17.36 56.40
CA ASP A 256 -60.23 17.40 57.70
C ASP A 256 -60.01 18.78 58.37
N ALA A 257 -60.91 19.24 59.23
CA ALA A 257 -60.88 20.60 59.78
C ALA A 257 -59.57 20.96 60.50
N ASP A 258 -58.87 19.95 61.03
CA ASP A 258 -57.58 20.02 61.71
C ASP A 258 -56.41 19.59 60.81
N ALA A 259 -56.54 19.62 59.48
CA ALA A 259 -55.49 19.20 58.56
C ALA A 259 -54.21 20.03 58.71
N LYS A 260 -53.09 19.32 58.92
CA LYS A 260 -51.74 19.86 59.09
C LYS A 260 -50.74 19.08 58.25
N LEU A 261 -49.76 19.74 57.64
CA LEU A 261 -48.69 19.08 56.90
C LEU A 261 -47.32 19.46 57.47
N THR A 262 -46.60 18.50 58.02
CA THR A 262 -45.29 18.72 58.65
C THR A 262 -44.17 18.06 57.85
N PHE A 263 -43.13 18.80 57.46
CA PHE A 263 -41.98 18.29 56.70
C PHE A 263 -40.67 18.92 57.21
N ASN A 264 -39.54 18.30 56.88
CA ASN A 264 -38.23 18.84 57.23
C ASN A 264 -37.54 19.42 56.00
N VAL A 265 -36.84 20.53 56.22
CA VAL A 265 -36.02 21.23 55.23
C VAL A 265 -34.59 21.27 55.74
N TYR A 266 -33.66 20.74 54.96
CA TYR A 266 -32.23 20.80 55.23
C TYR A 266 -31.65 21.85 54.31
N ASP A 267 -30.91 22.80 54.88
CA ASP A 267 -30.20 23.80 54.10
C ASP A 267 -28.70 23.83 54.41
N THR A 268 -27.94 24.56 53.59
CA THR A 268 -26.48 24.75 53.71
C THR A 268 -26.02 25.26 55.08
N THR A 269 -26.93 25.81 55.89
CA THR A 269 -26.63 26.34 57.23
C THR A 269 -27.10 25.43 58.36
N ASN A 270 -27.88 24.38 58.06
CA ASN A 270 -28.45 23.49 59.05
C ASN A 270 -28.55 22.05 58.54
N SER A 271 -27.44 21.32 58.70
CA SER A 271 -27.28 19.90 58.34
C SER A 271 -28.20 18.95 59.11
N ASN A 272 -28.77 19.39 60.25
CA ASN A 272 -29.66 18.58 61.09
C ASN A 272 -31.13 18.63 60.65
N GLY A 273 -31.46 19.55 59.73
CA GLY A 273 -32.81 19.73 59.21
C GLY A 273 -33.72 20.49 60.17
N LYS A 274 -34.45 21.47 59.66
CA LYS A 274 -35.45 22.23 60.43
C LYS A 274 -36.86 21.79 60.03
N GLN A 275 -37.71 21.54 61.03
CA GLN A 275 -39.08 21.11 60.83
C GLN A 275 -40.01 22.32 60.61
N TYR A 276 -40.91 22.22 59.64
CA TYR A 276 -41.94 23.20 59.33
C TYR A 276 -43.30 22.52 59.28
N THR A 277 -44.34 23.20 59.81
CA THR A 277 -45.72 22.71 59.82
C THR A 277 -46.65 23.74 59.21
N ILE A 278 -47.40 23.32 58.20
CA ILE A 278 -48.49 24.10 57.59
C ILE A 278 -49.80 23.68 58.26
N ASP A 279 -50.36 24.56 59.06
CA ASP A 279 -51.63 24.37 59.78
C ASP A 279 -52.81 25.04 59.05
N GLY A 280 -54.03 24.60 59.36
CA GLY A 280 -55.26 25.24 58.87
C GLY A 280 -55.56 24.93 57.40
N LEU A 281 -55.21 23.73 56.93
CA LEU A 281 -55.51 23.26 55.57
C LEU A 281 -56.92 22.65 55.45
N GLY A 282 -57.70 22.61 56.54
CA GLY A 282 -59.02 22.00 56.56
C GLY A 282 -60.04 22.74 55.69
N GLY A 283 -60.79 22.00 54.89
CA GLY A 283 -61.74 22.57 53.94
C GLY A 283 -61.98 21.69 52.73
N THR A 284 -62.86 22.16 51.84
CA THR A 284 -63.14 21.54 50.55
C THR A 284 -62.56 22.42 49.45
N TYR A 285 -61.68 21.85 48.63
CA TYR A 285 -61.04 22.52 47.50
C TYR A 285 -61.61 21.97 46.20
N THR A 286 -61.94 22.85 45.25
CA THR A 286 -62.56 22.48 43.97
C THR A 286 -61.68 21.57 43.13
N ASP A 287 -60.37 21.78 43.23
CA ASP A 287 -59.34 21.06 42.49
C ASP A 287 -57.98 21.20 43.21
N ARG A 288 -56.97 20.50 42.66
CA ARG A 288 -55.58 20.53 43.14
C ARG A 288 -54.98 21.94 43.13
N ASP A 289 -55.32 22.77 42.15
CA ASP A 289 -54.66 24.07 41.97
C ASP A 289 -55.19 25.10 42.98
N ALA A 290 -56.48 25.01 43.37
CA ALA A 290 -57.04 25.74 44.50
C ALA A 290 -56.35 25.37 45.83
N LEU A 291 -56.04 24.09 46.05
CA LEU A 291 -55.28 23.65 47.22
C LEU A 291 -53.81 24.14 47.19
N LEU A 292 -53.15 24.10 46.03
CA LEU A 292 -51.78 24.61 45.86
C LEU A 292 -51.69 26.13 46.09
N ALA A 293 -52.70 26.87 45.66
CA ALA A 293 -52.78 28.32 45.89
C ALA A 293 -52.88 28.64 47.38
N GLU A 294 -53.71 27.91 48.14
CA GLU A 294 -53.82 28.09 49.60
C GLU A 294 -52.54 27.70 50.32
N ILE A 295 -51.93 26.55 49.99
CA ILE A 295 -50.66 26.09 50.59
C ILE A 295 -49.56 27.13 50.38
N ASN A 296 -49.39 27.60 49.14
CA ASN A 296 -48.37 28.61 48.84
C ASN A 296 -48.70 29.97 49.47
N ASN A 297 -49.97 30.37 49.57
CA ASN A 297 -50.37 31.60 50.29
C ASN A 297 -49.96 31.54 51.78
N LYS A 298 -50.18 30.39 52.45
CA LYS A 298 -49.75 30.18 53.83
C LYS A 298 -48.23 30.29 53.98
N ILE A 299 -47.45 29.72 53.05
CA ILE A 299 -45.98 29.83 53.06
C ILE A 299 -45.53 31.30 52.95
N GLN A 300 -46.23 32.10 52.14
CA GLN A 300 -45.88 33.51 51.92
C GLN A 300 -46.25 34.43 53.09
N ASN A 301 -47.31 34.10 53.83
CA ASN A 301 -47.95 34.99 54.80
C ASN A 301 -47.85 34.54 56.27
N ASN A 302 -47.44 33.30 56.56
CA ASN A 302 -47.30 32.81 57.94
C ASN A 302 -45.89 33.07 58.50
N ILE A 303 -45.81 33.83 59.60
CA ILE A 303 -44.55 34.18 60.29
C ILE A 303 -43.78 32.92 60.71
N ALA A 304 -44.46 31.83 61.09
CA ALA A 304 -43.82 30.56 61.47
C ALA A 304 -43.12 29.85 60.28
N LEU A 305 -43.46 30.22 59.04
CA LEU A 305 -42.89 29.67 57.81
C LEU A 305 -41.91 30.65 57.11
N ALA A 306 -41.60 31.79 57.71
CA ALA A 306 -40.74 32.82 57.11
C ALA A 306 -39.37 32.28 56.66
N GLY A 307 -38.83 31.27 57.37
CA GLY A 307 -37.55 30.65 57.01
C GLY A 307 -37.55 29.83 55.71
N ILE A 308 -38.72 29.58 55.12
CA ILE A 308 -38.87 28.82 53.85
C ILE A 308 -39.62 29.61 52.75
N LYS A 309 -40.04 30.85 53.04
CA LYS A 309 -40.84 31.70 52.15
C LYS A 309 -40.29 31.82 50.73
N ASP A 310 -38.98 32.01 50.59
CA ASP A 310 -38.29 32.17 49.30
C ASP A 310 -37.38 30.96 48.98
N LYS A 311 -37.51 29.88 49.74
CA LYS A 311 -36.66 28.69 49.63
C LYS A 311 -37.38 27.47 49.09
N ILE A 312 -38.71 27.40 49.18
CA ILE A 312 -39.50 26.28 48.64
C ILE A 312 -40.82 26.76 48.02
N GLN A 313 -41.40 25.94 47.15
CA GLN A 313 -42.74 26.12 46.59
C GLN A 313 -43.44 24.77 46.42
N PHE A 314 -44.74 24.72 46.68
CA PHE A 314 -45.56 23.57 46.30
C PHE A 314 -46.02 23.72 44.85
N ILE A 315 -45.82 22.68 44.04
CA ILE A 315 -46.14 22.67 42.62
C ILE A 315 -47.02 21.46 42.26
N SER A 316 -47.71 21.55 41.14
CA SER A 316 -48.43 20.42 40.54
C SER A 316 -47.45 19.37 40.00
N ASN A 317 -47.74 18.09 40.21
CA ASN A 317 -46.95 16.98 39.66
C ASN A 317 -47.86 15.84 39.19
N GLY A 318 -48.20 15.80 37.89
CA GLY A 318 -49.18 14.87 37.34
C GLY A 318 -50.54 15.06 38.03
N ASN A 319 -51.15 13.97 38.52
CA ASN A 319 -52.37 14.06 39.32
C ASN A 319 -52.10 14.43 40.80
N GLY A 320 -50.85 14.58 41.25
CA GLY A 320 -50.50 14.86 42.65
C GLY A 320 -49.84 16.23 42.85
N ILE A 321 -49.30 16.45 44.04
CA ILE A 321 -48.52 17.65 44.41
C ILE A 321 -47.06 17.29 44.74
N ALA A 322 -46.16 18.26 44.58
CA ALA A 322 -44.75 18.12 44.93
C ALA A 322 -44.23 19.37 45.65
N ILE A 323 -43.22 19.21 46.51
CA ILE A 323 -42.48 20.33 47.12
C ILE A 323 -41.18 20.50 46.37
N LYS A 324 -40.92 21.70 45.86
CA LYS A 324 -39.75 22.05 45.07
C LYS A 324 -38.92 23.09 45.83
N GLY A 325 -37.61 22.86 46.00
CA GLY A 325 -36.67 23.89 46.44
C GLY A 325 -36.58 25.02 45.38
N LEU A 326 -36.53 26.28 45.80
CA LEU A 326 -36.41 27.42 44.89
C LEU A 326 -34.97 27.85 44.67
N ASN A 327 -34.05 27.34 45.49
CA ASN A 327 -32.64 27.64 45.40
C ASN A 327 -31.78 26.46 45.89
N LYS A 328 -30.50 26.54 45.56
CA LYS A 328 -29.45 25.56 45.88
C LYS A 328 -29.12 25.43 47.37
N ASP A 329 -29.65 26.31 48.22
CA ASP A 329 -29.41 26.21 49.66
C ASP A 329 -30.17 25.04 50.24
N ILE A 330 -31.30 24.64 49.65
CA ILE A 330 -32.08 23.48 50.09
C ILE A 330 -31.42 22.19 49.59
N GLN A 331 -30.77 21.48 50.51
CA GLN A 331 -30.04 20.24 50.23
C GLN A 331 -30.93 19.00 50.26
N LYS A 332 -32.02 19.02 51.06
CA LYS A 332 -32.90 17.86 51.25
C LYS A 332 -34.28 18.27 51.78
N LEU A 333 -35.32 17.56 51.33
CA LEU A 333 -36.71 17.67 51.80
C LEU A 333 -37.25 16.28 52.11
N ASN A 334 -37.81 16.04 53.30
CA ASN A 334 -38.38 14.74 53.64
C ASN A 334 -39.42 14.78 54.79
N PHE A 335 -40.05 13.63 55.03
CA PHE A 335 -40.92 13.33 56.17
C PHE A 335 -40.24 12.21 56.99
N VAL A 336 -39.55 12.55 58.08
CA VAL A 336 -38.63 11.65 58.82
C VAL A 336 -39.34 10.81 59.88
N GLY A 337 -40.48 11.26 60.42
CA GLY A 337 -41.18 10.57 61.52
C GLY A 337 -42.61 10.13 61.20
N ASP A 338 -43.12 9.12 61.91
CA ASP A 338 -44.51 8.65 61.75
C ASP A 338 -45.56 9.70 62.15
N ALA A 339 -45.22 10.60 63.08
CA ALA A 339 -46.04 11.75 63.43
C ALA A 339 -46.20 12.76 62.25
N GLN A 340 -45.24 12.80 61.33
CA GLN A 340 -45.27 13.66 60.14
C GLN A 340 -46.07 13.00 59.00
N LYS A 341 -46.30 11.69 59.06
CA LYS A 341 -47.11 10.92 58.10
C LYS A 341 -48.58 10.84 58.53
N ASN A 342 -49.13 11.96 58.97
CA ASN A 342 -50.50 12.09 59.46
C ASN A 342 -51.55 11.89 58.34
N ALA A 343 -52.85 11.99 58.66
CA ALA A 343 -53.93 11.79 57.69
C ALA A 343 -53.84 12.74 56.48
N THR A 344 -53.35 13.96 56.68
CA THR A 344 -53.14 14.95 55.61
C THR A 344 -51.99 14.54 54.70
N TYR A 345 -50.85 14.10 55.25
CA TYR A 345 -49.77 13.51 54.47
C TYR A 345 -50.25 12.29 53.68
N LYS A 346 -51.01 11.36 54.28
CA LYS A 346 -51.52 10.18 53.58
C LYS A 346 -52.53 10.52 52.46
N LYS A 347 -53.27 11.61 52.59
CA LYS A 347 -54.16 12.12 51.52
C LYS A 347 -53.39 12.83 50.40
N LEU A 348 -52.23 13.43 50.69
CA LEU A 348 -51.52 14.32 49.76
C LEU A 348 -50.20 13.76 49.18
N PHE A 349 -49.51 12.86 49.90
CA PHE A 349 -48.15 12.36 49.60
C PHE A 349 -48.02 10.86 49.94
N THR A 350 -48.25 9.97 48.97
CA THR A 350 -48.12 8.51 49.14
C THR A 350 -46.97 7.90 48.30
N GLY A 351 -45.70 8.28 48.49
CA GLY A 351 -44.59 7.65 47.74
C GLY A 351 -43.17 8.25 47.91
N LYS A 352 -42.14 7.48 47.48
CA LYS A 352 -40.67 7.58 47.64
C LYS A 352 -40.01 8.99 47.64
N SER A 353 -39.07 9.21 48.56
CA SER A 353 -38.03 10.26 48.49
C SER A 353 -36.85 9.85 47.60
N THR A 354 -36.36 10.73 46.72
CA THR A 354 -35.10 10.54 45.98
C THR A 354 -33.96 11.34 46.63
N TYR A 355 -32.81 10.69 46.85
CA TYR A 355 -31.53 11.31 47.27
C TYR A 355 -30.61 11.41 46.05
N ILE A 356 -29.81 12.48 45.91
CA ILE A 356 -28.67 12.52 44.98
C ILE A 356 -27.47 13.21 45.66
N GLN A 357 -26.34 12.48 45.78
CA GLN A 357 -24.99 12.92 45.41
C GLN A 357 -24.03 11.72 45.43
N SER A 358 -23.22 11.55 44.37
CA SER A 358 -22.13 10.57 44.28
C SER A 358 -20.84 11.30 43.88
N GLY A 359 -19.76 11.12 44.63
CA GLY A 359 -18.40 11.54 44.28
C GLY A 359 -17.44 10.36 44.48
N ASN A 360 -16.57 10.12 43.49
CA ASN A 360 -15.73 8.92 43.34
C ASN A 360 -14.39 8.99 44.11
N PHE A 361 -13.85 7.80 44.44
CA PHE A 361 -12.57 7.48 45.11
C PHE A 361 -11.30 7.67 44.23
N THR A 362 -10.11 7.62 44.86
CA THR A 362 -8.80 7.34 44.22
C THR A 362 -8.37 5.91 44.54
N TYR A 363 -8.10 5.09 43.51
CA TYR A 363 -7.48 3.76 43.65
C TYR A 363 -5.99 3.87 43.32
N THR A 364 -5.11 3.49 44.24
CA THR A 364 -3.68 3.40 43.96
C THR A 364 -3.36 1.96 43.53
N ASN A 365 -3.24 1.74 42.22
CA ASN A 365 -2.47 0.58 41.72
C ASN A 365 -0.99 0.87 42.02
N GLY A 366 -0.31 -0.03 42.72
CA GLY A 366 1.06 0.19 43.19
C GLY A 366 2.02 0.57 42.07
N SER A 367 2.61 1.77 42.16
CA SER A 367 3.81 2.16 41.42
C SER A 367 5.04 2.00 42.31
N ILE A 368 6.18 1.75 41.69
CA ILE A 368 7.49 1.71 42.33
C ILE A 368 8.03 3.15 42.38
N ASP A 369 8.32 3.64 43.58
CA ASP A 369 9.37 4.66 43.75
C ASP A 369 10.72 4.00 43.48
N ARG A 370 11.45 4.51 42.49
CA ARG A 370 12.88 4.25 42.33
C ARG A 370 13.65 5.53 42.67
N PRO A 371 14.56 5.49 43.64
CA PRO A 371 15.68 6.41 43.66
C PRO A 371 16.60 6.11 42.47
N GLN A 372 17.14 7.16 41.87
CA GLN A 372 18.03 7.13 40.73
C GLN A 372 19.31 6.29 41.04
N GLY A 373 19.60 5.26 40.23
CA GLY A 373 20.93 4.61 40.18
C GLY A 373 21.12 3.17 40.72
N SER A 374 20.17 2.24 40.59
CA SER A 374 20.40 0.80 40.90
C SER A 374 20.22 -0.12 39.69
N THR A 375 21.17 -1.03 39.45
CA THR A 375 21.26 -1.95 38.31
C THR A 375 21.15 -3.43 38.73
N GLU A 376 20.16 -3.81 39.54
CA GLU A 376 19.88 -5.22 39.77
C GLU A 376 18.38 -5.53 39.65
N ILE A 377 18.05 -6.54 38.83
CA ILE A 377 16.69 -7.00 38.54
C ILE A 377 16.49 -8.33 39.26
N LYS A 378 15.52 -8.42 40.17
CA LYS A 378 15.02 -9.73 40.65
C LYS A 378 13.93 -10.23 39.71
N LYS A 379 14.22 -11.31 39.00
CA LYS A 379 13.29 -12.06 38.15
C LYS A 379 12.26 -12.79 39.04
N VAL A 380 10.96 -12.65 38.77
CA VAL A 380 9.87 -13.29 39.56
C VAL A 380 9.11 -14.30 38.69
N THR A 381 8.71 -15.42 39.30
CA THR A 381 7.96 -16.52 38.67
C THR A 381 6.49 -16.16 38.42
N ALA A 382 6.00 -16.39 37.19
CA ALA A 382 4.58 -16.25 36.83
C ALA A 382 3.77 -17.50 37.21
N VAL A 383 2.51 -17.35 37.62
CA VAL A 383 1.62 -18.45 38.06
C VAL A 383 0.24 -18.35 37.39
N SER A 384 -0.35 -19.50 37.05
CA SER A 384 -1.72 -19.65 36.54
C SER A 384 -2.34 -20.94 37.12
N THR A 385 -3.60 -20.93 37.52
CA THR A 385 -4.27 -22.08 38.17
C THR A 385 -5.55 -22.48 37.43
N ALA A 386 -5.89 -23.77 37.48
CA ALA A 386 -7.15 -24.32 37.01
C ALA A 386 -7.73 -25.24 38.10
N THR A 387 -8.99 -25.02 38.47
CA THR A 387 -9.66 -25.84 39.50
C THR A 387 -10.40 -27.00 38.85
N ILE A 388 -10.14 -28.22 39.33
CA ILE A 388 -10.77 -29.45 38.83
C ILE A 388 -12.07 -29.73 39.60
N PRO A 389 -13.21 -29.97 38.91
CA PRO A 389 -14.49 -30.35 39.54
C PRO A 389 -14.36 -31.60 40.42
N GLN A 390 -15.02 -31.61 41.58
CA GLN A 390 -14.88 -32.69 42.59
C GLN A 390 -15.18 -34.10 42.04
N ASP A 391 -16.17 -34.22 41.15
CA ASP A 391 -16.61 -35.48 40.55
C ASP A 391 -15.62 -36.05 39.52
N MET A 392 -14.68 -35.23 39.04
CA MET A 392 -13.63 -35.61 38.09
C MET A 392 -12.32 -35.99 38.78
N ARG A 393 -12.07 -35.54 40.02
CA ARG A 393 -10.81 -35.73 40.76
C ARG A 393 -10.43 -37.20 41.00
N ALA A 394 -11.41 -38.12 40.98
CA ALA A 394 -11.22 -39.55 41.27
C ALA A 394 -11.35 -40.46 40.04
N LYS A 395 -11.59 -39.91 38.83
CA LYS A 395 -11.74 -40.71 37.59
C LYS A 395 -10.40 -40.87 36.88
N PRO A 396 -10.10 -42.03 36.27
CA PRO A 396 -8.93 -42.20 35.42
C PRO A 396 -9.05 -41.29 34.18
N ILE A 397 -7.95 -40.59 33.84
CA ILE A 397 -7.91 -39.61 32.75
C ILE A 397 -7.40 -40.31 31.49
N ASN A 398 -8.26 -40.50 30.49
CA ASN A 398 -7.90 -41.15 29.24
C ASN A 398 -7.66 -40.11 28.16
N ILE A 399 -6.42 -40.02 27.67
CA ILE A 399 -6.04 -39.13 26.57
C ILE A 399 -5.85 -39.99 25.32
N ASP A 400 -6.59 -39.66 24.26
CA ASP A 400 -6.45 -40.31 22.96
C ASP A 400 -5.67 -39.45 21.95
N ASN A 401 -5.23 -40.03 20.83
CA ASN A 401 -4.43 -39.33 19.83
C ASN A 401 -5.16 -38.19 19.09
N LYS A 402 -6.48 -38.09 19.22
CA LYS A 402 -7.28 -37.04 18.60
C LYS A 402 -7.46 -35.86 19.54
N SER A 403 -7.52 -36.08 20.85
CA SER A 403 -7.74 -35.05 21.89
C SER A 403 -6.55 -34.97 22.87
N ASN A 404 -5.34 -34.70 22.37
CA ASN A 404 -4.13 -34.70 23.21
C ASN A 404 -3.39 -33.35 23.28
N LYS A 405 -3.98 -32.25 22.83
CA LYS A 405 -3.29 -30.94 22.84
C LYS A 405 -3.71 -30.05 24.00
N ILE A 406 -2.74 -29.41 24.65
CA ILE A 406 -2.97 -28.33 25.62
C ILE A 406 -2.31 -27.06 25.09
N ARG A 407 -3.07 -25.96 25.04
CA ARG A 407 -2.61 -24.65 24.57
C ARG A 407 -2.40 -23.70 25.76
N PHE A 408 -1.26 -23.02 25.77
CA PHE A 408 -0.88 -21.97 26.72
C PHE A 408 -0.63 -20.68 25.98
N THR A 409 -0.99 -19.53 26.54
CA THR A 409 -0.60 -18.21 26.04
C THR A 409 0.59 -17.74 26.86
N THR A 410 1.72 -17.53 26.19
CA THR A 410 2.93 -16.92 26.76
C THR A 410 3.12 -15.50 26.20
N ARG A 411 4.19 -14.81 26.59
CA ARG A 411 4.53 -13.46 26.06
C ARG A 411 4.59 -13.44 24.52
N ASP A 412 5.08 -14.51 23.93
CA ASP A 412 5.31 -14.66 22.48
C ASP A 412 4.13 -15.34 21.76
N GLY A 413 2.94 -15.27 22.35
CA GLY A 413 1.72 -15.82 21.77
C GLY A 413 1.37 -17.23 22.26
N THR A 414 0.48 -17.91 21.55
CA THR A 414 -0.05 -19.21 21.97
C THR A 414 0.89 -20.35 21.60
N LYS A 415 1.34 -21.10 22.61
CA LYS A 415 2.19 -22.28 22.52
C LYS A 415 1.36 -23.53 22.80
N THR A 416 1.67 -24.65 22.15
CA THR A 416 0.90 -25.90 22.27
C THR A 416 1.81 -27.04 22.66
N ILE A 417 1.44 -27.80 23.69
CA ILE A 417 2.05 -29.09 24.02
C ILE A 417 1.12 -30.23 23.60
N THR A 418 1.70 -31.38 23.28
CA THR A 418 0.96 -32.58 22.88
C THR A 418 1.26 -33.70 23.88
N LEU A 419 0.25 -34.14 24.61
CA LEU A 419 0.36 -35.23 25.58
C LEU A 419 0.43 -36.59 24.88
N ARG A 420 1.10 -37.55 25.50
CA ARG A 420 1.07 -38.94 25.04
C ARG A 420 -0.33 -39.55 25.22
N SER A 421 -0.75 -40.39 24.28
CA SER A 421 -2.00 -41.13 24.43
C SER A 421 -1.85 -42.24 25.47
N GLY A 422 -2.78 -42.33 26.41
CA GLY A 422 -2.76 -43.30 27.51
C GLY A 422 -3.73 -42.97 28.64
N SER A 423 -3.78 -43.85 29.63
CA SER A 423 -4.58 -43.68 30.85
C SER A 423 -3.69 -43.19 31.99
N TYR A 424 -3.99 -42.01 32.54
CA TYR A 424 -3.31 -41.43 33.69
C TYR A 424 -4.12 -41.72 34.96
N SER A 425 -3.46 -42.23 36.00
CA SER A 425 -4.11 -42.71 37.22
C SER A 425 -4.60 -41.58 38.14
N SER A 426 -4.06 -40.36 37.98
CA SER A 426 -4.45 -39.16 38.74
C SER A 426 -4.03 -37.86 38.04
N PHE A 427 -4.58 -36.73 38.46
CA PHE A 427 -4.12 -35.40 38.03
C PHE A 427 -2.66 -35.10 38.43
N ALA A 428 -2.12 -35.77 39.45
CA ALA A 428 -0.70 -35.69 39.78
C ALA A 428 0.17 -36.36 38.71
N SER A 429 -0.19 -37.58 38.26
CA SER A 429 0.51 -38.26 37.15
C SER A 429 0.37 -37.52 35.81
N LEU A 430 -0.74 -36.78 35.62
CA LEU A 430 -0.92 -35.92 34.47
C LEU A 430 -0.02 -34.66 34.53
N ALA A 431 0.13 -34.05 35.71
CA ALA A 431 1.04 -32.93 35.91
C ALA A 431 2.50 -33.32 35.60
N GLU A 432 2.91 -34.55 35.93
CA GLU A 432 4.21 -35.11 35.56
C GLU A 432 4.39 -35.22 34.03
N GLU A 433 3.38 -35.71 33.30
CA GLU A 433 3.44 -35.72 31.83
C GLU A 433 3.49 -34.31 31.25
N ILE A 434 2.70 -33.37 31.77
CA ILE A 434 2.74 -31.96 31.33
C ILE A 434 4.13 -31.37 31.56
N ASN A 435 4.74 -31.62 32.72
CA ASN A 435 6.12 -31.22 33.01
C ASN A 435 7.12 -31.82 32.02
N TYR A 436 6.96 -33.09 31.67
CA TYR A 436 7.79 -33.74 30.66
C TYR A 436 7.66 -33.08 29.29
N GLN A 437 6.42 -32.74 28.87
CA GLN A 437 6.19 -32.05 27.61
C GLN A 437 6.71 -30.60 27.62
N PHE A 438 6.63 -29.90 28.75
CA PHE A 438 7.24 -28.57 28.91
C PHE A 438 8.76 -28.61 28.71
N ALA A 439 9.44 -29.52 29.40
CA ALA A 439 10.90 -29.66 29.29
C ALA A 439 11.36 -30.03 27.86
N ASN A 440 10.54 -30.78 27.11
CA ASN A 440 10.85 -31.22 25.75
C ASN A 440 10.15 -30.42 24.64
N SER A 441 9.54 -29.27 24.98
CA SER A 441 8.76 -28.47 24.02
C SER A 441 9.59 -27.78 22.94
N GLY A 442 10.91 -27.62 23.16
CA GLY A 442 11.78 -26.82 22.29
C GLY A 442 11.52 -25.31 22.35
N ASP A 443 10.54 -24.86 23.15
CA ASP A 443 10.14 -23.46 23.26
C ASP A 443 10.69 -22.84 24.55
N ILE A 444 11.47 -21.77 24.40
CA ILE A 444 12.16 -21.09 25.51
C ILE A 444 11.20 -20.53 26.58
N TYR A 445 9.92 -20.33 26.26
CA TYR A 445 8.91 -19.80 27.18
C TYR A 445 8.16 -20.91 27.95
N LEU A 446 8.33 -22.18 27.56
CA LEU A 446 7.71 -23.35 28.19
C LEU A 446 8.71 -24.29 28.88
N GLN A 447 10.00 -24.28 28.52
CA GLN A 447 11.00 -25.18 29.12
C GLN A 447 11.15 -25.04 30.64
N ASP A 448 10.99 -23.81 31.16
CA ASP A 448 11.04 -23.51 32.60
C ASP A 448 9.65 -23.42 33.25
N ALA A 449 8.60 -23.86 32.54
CA ALA A 449 7.27 -24.01 33.11
C ALA A 449 7.16 -25.30 33.93
N ARG A 450 6.39 -25.26 35.02
CA ARG A 450 6.10 -26.42 35.88
C ARG A 450 4.59 -26.50 36.17
N ALA A 451 4.04 -27.70 36.10
CA ALA A 451 2.69 -28.04 36.53
C ALA A 451 2.75 -28.78 37.87
N SER A 452 1.86 -28.44 38.81
CA SER A 452 1.68 -29.13 40.09
C SER A 452 0.19 -29.27 40.41
N TYR A 453 -0.20 -30.34 41.09
CA TYR A 453 -1.58 -30.59 41.49
C TYR A 453 -1.68 -30.69 43.01
N ASP A 454 -2.56 -29.87 43.60
CA ASP A 454 -2.91 -29.95 45.02
C ASP A 454 -4.23 -30.69 45.19
N SER A 455 -4.16 -31.88 45.80
CA SER A 455 -5.33 -32.76 46.00
C SER A 455 -6.32 -32.22 47.05
N SER A 456 -5.89 -31.34 47.95
CA SER A 456 -6.74 -30.77 49.00
C SER A 456 -7.66 -29.67 48.47
N THR A 457 -7.13 -28.81 47.61
CA THR A 457 -7.87 -27.71 46.96
C THR A 457 -8.46 -28.13 45.60
N GLY A 458 -7.90 -29.16 44.98
CA GLY A 458 -8.24 -29.59 43.61
C GLY A 458 -7.72 -28.65 42.54
N LYS A 459 -6.72 -27.81 42.87
CA LYS A 459 -6.12 -26.85 41.93
C LYS A 459 -4.93 -27.48 41.21
N LEU A 460 -4.97 -27.47 39.87
CA LEU A 460 -3.85 -27.72 38.98
C LEU A 460 -3.18 -26.38 38.67
N THR A 461 -1.94 -26.21 39.10
CA THR A 461 -1.18 -24.95 39.06
C THR A 461 -0.05 -25.04 38.05
N PHE A 462 0.10 -24.03 37.21
CA PHE A 462 1.18 -23.85 36.25
C PHE A 462 2.03 -22.65 36.67
N THR A 463 3.31 -22.87 36.90
CA THR A 463 4.30 -21.81 37.16
C THR A 463 5.27 -21.70 35.99
N SER A 464 5.85 -20.54 35.75
CA SER A 464 6.91 -20.37 34.76
C SER A 464 7.89 -19.29 35.21
N THR A 465 9.18 -19.62 35.19
CA THR A 465 10.25 -18.70 35.60
C THR A 465 11.05 -18.27 34.37
N PRO A 466 11.35 -16.98 34.17
CA PRO A 466 12.10 -16.53 33.00
C PRO A 466 13.55 -17.04 33.01
N PRO A 467 14.05 -17.61 31.88
CA PRO A 467 15.45 -18.02 31.76
C PRO A 467 16.42 -16.83 31.91
N SER A 468 17.67 -17.10 32.31
CA SER A 468 18.70 -16.06 32.43
C SER A 468 19.06 -15.41 31.08
N THR A 469 18.81 -16.10 29.97
CA THR A 469 19.20 -15.75 28.58
C THR A 469 18.19 -14.91 27.80
N VAL A 470 16.99 -14.66 28.34
CA VAL A 470 15.94 -13.86 27.68
C VAL A 470 15.97 -12.42 28.17
N ALA A 471 15.85 -11.46 27.24
CA ALA A 471 15.86 -10.02 27.52
C ALA A 471 14.71 -9.58 28.46
N ASP A 472 15.01 -8.62 29.33
CA ASP A 472 14.11 -8.20 30.41
C ASP A 472 12.76 -7.69 29.88
N GLY A 473 11.66 -8.17 30.46
CA GLY A 473 10.29 -7.81 30.11
C GLY A 473 9.23 -8.66 30.80
N SER A 474 7.95 -8.34 30.58
CA SER A 474 6.80 -9.00 31.23
C SER A 474 6.73 -10.50 30.90
N TRP A 475 6.79 -11.34 31.93
CA TRP A 475 6.68 -12.81 31.82
C TRP A 475 5.29 -13.29 32.24
N SER A 476 4.65 -14.12 31.42
CA SER A 476 3.32 -14.65 31.71
C SER A 476 3.15 -16.05 31.14
N ILE A 477 2.46 -16.92 31.89
CA ILE A 477 1.92 -18.18 31.40
C ILE A 477 0.43 -18.20 31.73
N ARG A 478 -0.42 -18.39 30.71
CA ARG A 478 -1.88 -18.49 30.86
C ARG A 478 -2.36 -19.75 30.16
N VAL A 479 -3.30 -20.47 30.77
CA VAL A 479 -3.99 -21.56 30.06
C VAL A 479 -4.99 -20.93 29.07
N ASN A 480 -4.99 -21.36 27.82
CA ASN A 480 -5.91 -20.81 26.81
C ASN A 480 -7.29 -21.48 26.94
N THR A 481 -8.22 -20.79 27.59
CA THR A 481 -9.56 -21.30 27.96
C THR A 481 -10.53 -21.33 26.78
N SER A 482 -10.29 -20.52 25.74
CA SER A 482 -11.07 -20.49 24.49
C SER A 482 -11.01 -21.79 23.68
N TYR A 483 -10.03 -22.67 23.95
CA TYR A 483 -9.80 -23.91 23.22
C TYR A 483 -10.31 -25.17 23.93
N VAL A 484 -10.93 -25.04 25.10
CA VAL A 484 -11.39 -26.17 25.92
C VAL A 484 -12.47 -27.01 25.23
N ASN A 485 -13.25 -26.40 24.33
CA ASN A 485 -14.35 -27.06 23.59
C ASN A 485 -13.94 -27.54 22.18
N ASN A 486 -12.64 -27.57 21.86
CA ASN A 486 -12.17 -28.05 20.57
C ASN A 486 -11.93 -29.57 20.62
N SER A 487 -12.30 -30.28 19.55
CA SER A 487 -12.13 -31.73 19.42
C SER A 487 -10.67 -32.19 19.52
N ASP A 488 -9.70 -31.28 19.33
CA ASP A 488 -8.27 -31.56 19.46
C ASP A 488 -7.69 -31.34 20.87
N SER A 489 -8.50 -30.79 21.79
CA SER A 489 -8.02 -30.40 23.11
C SER A 489 -8.08 -31.55 24.11
N ALA A 490 -6.98 -31.73 24.83
CA ALA A 490 -6.93 -32.66 25.96
C ALA A 490 -7.84 -32.25 27.11
N TRP A 491 -8.20 -30.96 27.20
CA TRP A 491 -9.15 -30.45 28.18
C TRP A 491 -10.54 -31.07 28.05
N TRP A 492 -10.97 -31.39 26.82
CA TRP A 492 -12.25 -32.04 26.55
C TRP A 492 -12.38 -33.38 27.28
N SER A 493 -11.29 -34.15 27.33
CA SER A 493 -11.20 -35.44 28.00
C SER A 493 -10.95 -35.32 29.51
N MET A 494 -10.68 -34.11 30.02
CA MET A 494 -10.37 -33.84 31.44
C MET A 494 -11.49 -33.17 32.22
N LEU A 495 -12.33 -32.33 31.57
CA LEU A 495 -13.15 -31.35 32.28
C LEU A 495 -14.65 -31.47 32.09
N GLY A 496 -15.18 -32.10 31.03
CA GLY A 496 -16.61 -31.96 30.71
C GLY A 496 -17.02 -30.48 30.59
N SER A 497 -18.32 -30.15 30.59
CA SER A 497 -18.78 -28.75 30.55
C SER A 497 -18.17 -27.92 31.69
N TYR A 498 -17.57 -26.78 31.36
CA TYR A 498 -16.47 -26.17 32.12
C TYR A 498 -16.83 -24.88 32.88
N GLU A 499 -16.22 -24.69 34.06
CA GLU A 499 -16.13 -23.42 34.79
C GLU A 499 -14.65 -23.14 35.10
N VAL A 500 -14.01 -22.21 34.35
CA VAL A 500 -12.74 -21.61 34.78
C VAL A 500 -13.10 -20.59 35.85
N ILE A 501 -12.37 -20.56 36.95
CA ILE A 501 -12.26 -19.34 37.74
C ILE A 501 -10.92 -18.73 37.34
N ASP A 502 -10.95 -17.61 36.60
CA ASP A 502 -9.76 -16.81 36.28
C ASP A 502 -9.24 -16.14 37.57
N GLU A 503 -8.48 -16.88 38.39
CA GLU A 503 -7.65 -16.28 39.44
C GLU A 503 -6.36 -15.75 38.79
N HIS A 504 -6.42 -14.47 38.40
CA HIS A 504 -5.35 -13.50 38.12
C HIS A 504 -3.99 -14.01 37.61
N SER A 505 -3.65 -13.63 36.38
CA SER A 505 -2.25 -13.31 36.02
C SER A 505 -2.09 -11.80 35.86
N TYR A 506 -2.11 -11.13 37.01
CA TYR A 506 -1.42 -9.87 37.25
C TYR A 506 -0.76 -9.96 38.63
N GLN A 507 0.30 -10.77 38.73
CA GLN A 507 1.19 -10.78 39.89
C GLN A 507 2.39 -9.89 39.58
N MET A 508 2.19 -8.57 39.66
CA MET A 508 3.20 -7.73 40.31
C MET A 508 2.78 -7.67 41.77
N SER A 509 3.47 -8.41 42.65
CA SER A 509 3.17 -8.38 44.08
C SER A 509 3.56 -7.03 44.67
N ARG A 510 2.56 -6.21 45.04
CA ARG A 510 2.64 -5.25 46.16
C ARG A 510 1.27 -5.15 46.84
N GLN A 511 1.29 -5.06 48.17
CA GLN A 511 0.13 -4.86 49.04
C GLN A 511 -0.57 -3.53 48.71
N ALA A 512 -1.89 -3.57 48.48
CA ALA A 512 -2.68 -2.37 48.25
C ALA A 512 -2.97 -1.66 49.56
N THR A 513 -2.82 -0.34 49.58
CA THR A 513 -3.07 0.46 50.78
C THR A 513 -4.19 1.46 50.56
N LEU A 514 -5.09 1.57 51.53
CA LEU A 514 -6.12 2.60 51.64
C LEU A 514 -5.71 3.52 52.79
N THR A 515 -5.37 4.77 52.49
CA THR A 515 -4.94 5.75 53.50
C THR A 515 -5.95 6.89 53.58
N THR A 516 -6.30 7.33 54.80
CA THR A 516 -7.13 8.52 54.98
C THR A 516 -6.43 9.74 54.43
N HIS A 517 -7.15 10.60 53.71
CA HIS A 517 -6.54 11.74 53.05
C HIS A 517 -5.96 12.76 54.05
N ASN A 518 -6.69 13.05 55.14
CA ASN A 518 -6.26 13.89 56.26
C ASN A 518 -5.96 13.05 57.51
N ALA A 519 -5.19 13.63 58.42
CA ALA A 519 -5.00 13.06 59.75
C ALA A 519 -6.35 13.04 60.48
N ILE A 520 -6.73 11.91 61.05
CA ILE A 520 -7.97 11.80 61.81
C ILE A 520 -7.86 12.65 63.10
N PRO A 521 -8.95 13.27 63.59
CA PRO A 521 -8.96 13.96 64.87
C PRO A 521 -8.47 13.04 66.01
N GLU A 522 -7.87 13.59 67.06
CA GLU A 522 -7.48 12.78 68.23
C GLU A 522 -8.68 12.14 68.93
N ASN A 523 -9.82 12.83 68.93
CA ASN A 523 -11.08 12.37 69.50
C ASN A 523 -12.13 12.21 68.39
N ILE A 524 -12.75 11.04 68.29
CA ILE A 524 -13.77 10.73 67.27
C ILE A 524 -14.88 9.86 67.84
N THR A 525 -16.13 10.22 67.53
CA THR A 525 -17.32 9.50 68.00
C THR A 525 -17.89 8.64 66.88
N ILE A 526 -18.03 7.34 67.15
CA ILE A 526 -18.66 6.36 66.26
C ILE A 526 -20.06 6.02 66.79
N ASP A 527 -21.08 6.27 65.98
CA ASP A 527 -22.50 6.04 66.27
C ASP A 527 -23.19 5.25 65.15
N SER A 528 -24.51 5.04 65.24
CA SER A 528 -25.26 4.26 64.24
C SER A 528 -25.24 4.82 62.82
N ASN A 529 -24.79 6.05 62.63
CA ASN A 529 -24.74 6.73 61.34
C ASN A 529 -23.36 6.67 60.68
N ASN A 530 -22.33 6.18 61.38
CA ASN A 530 -20.96 6.10 60.84
C ASN A 530 -20.19 4.85 61.33
N ASN A 531 -20.87 3.80 61.79
CA ASN A 531 -20.22 2.60 62.35
C ASN A 531 -20.07 1.41 61.39
N GLU A 532 -20.44 1.52 60.11
CA GLU A 532 -20.30 0.43 59.14
C GLU A 532 -19.18 0.72 58.14
N LEU A 533 -18.20 -0.17 58.06
CA LEU A 533 -17.12 -0.13 57.07
C LEU A 533 -17.15 -1.41 56.24
N THR A 534 -17.38 -1.28 54.95
CA THR A 534 -17.25 -2.37 53.99
C THR A 534 -15.91 -2.28 53.30
N LEU A 535 -15.11 -3.35 53.32
CA LEU A 535 -13.84 -3.44 52.62
C LEU A 535 -13.90 -4.54 51.56
N ASN A 536 -13.47 -4.22 50.35
CA ASN A 536 -13.36 -5.17 49.24
C ASN A 536 -11.90 -5.21 48.77
N ILE A 537 -11.27 -6.36 48.92
CA ILE A 537 -9.86 -6.60 48.57
C ILE A 537 -9.69 -7.37 47.24
N GLY A 538 -10.78 -7.58 46.48
CA GLY A 538 -10.80 -8.31 45.21
C GLY A 538 -11.15 -7.44 44.00
N SER A 539 -11.09 -8.01 42.79
CA SER A 539 -11.53 -7.36 41.54
C SER A 539 -13.06 -7.40 41.35
N ASP A 540 -13.77 -8.25 42.08
CA ASP A 540 -15.22 -8.42 42.01
C ASP A 540 -15.95 -7.84 43.23
N ALA A 541 -17.12 -7.25 43.00
CA ALA A 541 -17.96 -6.67 44.06
C ALA A 541 -18.47 -7.70 45.09
N LYS A 542 -18.32 -9.00 44.80
CA LYS A 542 -18.78 -10.12 45.64
C LYS A 542 -17.85 -10.44 46.80
N ASP A 543 -16.62 -9.91 46.79
CA ASP A 543 -15.61 -10.12 47.85
C ASP A 543 -15.64 -9.03 48.95
N ALA A 544 -16.70 -8.21 48.96
CA ALA A 544 -16.88 -7.14 49.92
C ALA A 544 -17.31 -7.68 51.29
N VAL A 545 -16.52 -7.40 52.32
CA VAL A 545 -16.80 -7.78 53.71
C VAL A 545 -17.16 -6.53 54.49
N THR A 546 -18.36 -6.52 55.08
CA THR A 546 -18.81 -5.42 55.95
C THR A 546 -18.48 -5.75 57.39
N ILE A 547 -17.76 -4.85 58.05
CA ILE A 547 -17.48 -4.87 59.47
C ILE A 547 -18.21 -3.73 60.16
N THR A 548 -18.71 -4.01 61.36
CA THR A 548 -19.30 -2.99 62.23
C THR A 548 -18.28 -2.60 63.29
N ILE A 549 -18.05 -1.31 63.44
CA ILE A 549 -17.14 -0.74 64.42
C ILE A 549 -17.95 -0.49 65.71
N PRO A 550 -17.42 -0.84 66.90
CA PRO A 550 -18.15 -0.59 68.14
C PRO A 550 -18.52 0.89 68.30
N GLN A 551 -19.77 1.15 68.66
CA GLN A 551 -20.20 2.52 68.91
C GLN A 551 -19.58 3.04 70.21
N GLY A 552 -19.08 4.27 70.20
CA GLY A 552 -18.38 4.86 71.33
C GLY A 552 -17.58 6.09 70.94
N SER A 553 -17.08 6.81 71.95
CA SER A 553 -16.12 7.91 71.74
C SER A 553 -14.70 7.39 71.93
N TYR A 554 -13.91 7.44 70.85
CA TYR A 554 -12.51 7.05 70.84
C TYR A 554 -11.66 8.28 71.14
N THR A 555 -10.94 8.26 72.25
CA THR A 555 -10.18 9.41 72.76
C THR A 555 -8.72 9.45 72.30
N SER A 556 -8.32 8.51 71.45
CA SER A 556 -7.03 8.54 70.76
C SER A 556 -7.11 7.80 69.42
N ARG A 557 -6.23 8.18 68.49
CA ARG A 557 -6.11 7.52 67.17
C ARG A 557 -5.80 6.03 67.31
N ASP A 558 -4.92 5.67 68.24
CA ASP A 558 -4.56 4.27 68.52
C ASP A 558 -5.74 3.47 69.06
N ALA A 559 -6.61 4.06 69.88
CA ALA A 559 -7.81 3.38 70.36
C ALA A 559 -8.78 3.05 69.21
N LEU A 560 -8.94 3.97 68.24
CA LEU A 560 -9.74 3.70 67.05
C LEU A 560 -9.07 2.67 66.12
N LYS A 561 -7.75 2.75 65.90
CA LYS A 561 -6.97 1.77 65.13
C LYS A 561 -7.12 0.36 65.72
N THR A 562 -6.99 0.21 67.03
CA THR A 562 -7.15 -1.10 67.70
C THR A 562 -8.57 -1.63 67.54
N ALA A 563 -9.59 -0.78 67.66
CA ALA A 563 -10.97 -1.19 67.45
C ALA A 563 -11.24 -1.62 65.99
N LEU A 564 -10.69 -0.89 65.01
CA LEU A 564 -10.76 -1.24 63.60
C LEU A 564 -10.06 -2.57 63.29
N GLN A 565 -8.84 -2.78 63.79
CA GLN A 565 -8.11 -4.04 63.60
C GLN A 565 -8.87 -5.22 64.22
N ASN A 566 -9.42 -5.04 65.44
CA ASN A 566 -10.21 -6.09 66.09
C ASN A 566 -11.50 -6.41 65.31
N SER A 567 -12.17 -5.42 64.72
CA SER A 567 -13.33 -5.65 63.85
C SER A 567 -12.94 -6.39 62.55
N ILE A 568 -11.74 -6.14 62.01
CA ILE A 568 -11.19 -6.84 60.83
C ILE A 568 -10.82 -8.28 61.16
N ASP A 569 -10.12 -8.51 62.27
CA ASP A 569 -9.64 -9.84 62.69
C ASP A 569 -10.80 -10.79 63.03
N ASN A 570 -11.98 -10.25 63.35
CA ASN A 570 -13.22 -11.00 63.57
C ASN A 570 -14.08 -11.18 62.30
N SER A 571 -13.52 -10.88 61.13
CA SER A 571 -14.20 -10.99 59.83
C SER A 571 -13.45 -11.91 58.86
N ALA A 572 -14.00 -12.11 57.65
CA ALA A 572 -13.33 -12.85 56.58
C ALA A 572 -12.06 -12.16 56.02
N LEU A 573 -11.72 -10.97 56.54
CA LEU A 573 -10.53 -10.20 56.22
C LEU A 573 -9.37 -10.42 57.20
N LYS A 574 -9.53 -11.32 58.17
CA LYS A 574 -8.46 -11.72 59.10
C LYS A 574 -7.21 -12.16 58.33
N ASP A 575 -6.04 -11.65 58.75
CA ASP A 575 -4.73 -11.84 58.12
C ASP A 575 -4.61 -11.28 56.68
N LYS A 576 -5.68 -10.67 56.16
CA LYS A 576 -5.73 -10.06 54.81
C LYS A 576 -5.68 -8.55 54.81
N VAL A 577 -6.09 -7.90 55.91
CA VAL A 577 -6.01 -6.43 56.04
C VAL A 577 -5.42 -6.05 57.40
N THR A 578 -4.44 -5.15 57.39
CA THR A 578 -3.82 -4.60 58.60
C THR A 578 -4.03 -3.09 58.68
N VAL A 579 -4.39 -2.57 59.85
CA VAL A 579 -4.60 -1.14 60.10
C VAL A 579 -3.37 -0.58 60.80
N ALA A 580 -2.77 0.45 60.21
CA ALA A 580 -1.68 1.22 60.75
C ALA A 580 -2.09 2.70 60.90
N ILE A 581 -1.30 3.46 61.66
CA ILE A 581 -1.36 4.92 61.66
C ILE A 581 -0.02 5.42 61.16
N ASN A 582 -0.04 6.27 60.14
CA ASN A 582 1.15 6.95 59.63
C ASN A 582 0.86 8.44 59.52
N ASP A 583 1.67 9.28 60.16
CA ASP A 583 1.51 10.73 60.20
C ASP A 583 0.07 11.20 60.58
N GLY A 584 -0.52 10.53 61.58
CA GLY A 584 -1.88 10.81 62.07
C GLY A 584 -3.02 10.30 61.16
N LYS A 585 -2.72 9.63 60.05
CA LYS A 585 -3.67 9.08 59.08
C LYS A 585 -3.87 7.58 59.31
N LEU A 586 -5.10 7.08 59.15
CA LEU A 586 -5.36 5.63 59.15
C LEU A 586 -4.93 5.03 57.82
N VAL A 587 -4.18 3.93 57.86
CA VAL A 587 -3.66 3.21 56.70
C VAL A 587 -4.11 1.75 56.80
N PHE A 588 -4.99 1.30 55.91
CA PHE A 588 -5.35 -0.10 55.76
C PHE A 588 -4.45 -0.72 54.69
N ILE A 589 -3.79 -1.82 55.00
CA ILE A 589 -2.83 -2.51 54.15
C ILE A 589 -3.41 -3.88 53.84
N ALA A 590 -3.81 -4.12 52.60
CA ALA A 590 -4.32 -5.41 52.14
C ALA A 590 -3.19 -6.33 51.66
N ASP A 591 -3.33 -7.62 51.86
CA ASP A 591 -2.50 -8.67 51.27
C ASP A 591 -2.74 -8.87 49.76
N SER A 592 -3.72 -8.16 49.21
CA SER A 592 -4.11 -8.14 47.80
C SER A 592 -3.60 -6.89 47.05
N ASN A 593 -3.70 -6.90 45.72
CA ASN A 593 -3.35 -5.77 44.85
C ASN A 593 -4.47 -4.72 44.71
N SER A 594 -5.60 -4.91 45.39
CA SER A 594 -6.74 -3.99 45.43
C SER A 594 -7.28 -3.91 46.85
N ILE A 595 -7.66 -2.70 47.27
CA ILE A 595 -8.48 -2.46 48.46
C ILE A 595 -9.44 -1.32 48.15
N ARG A 596 -10.73 -1.52 48.43
CA ARG A 596 -11.80 -0.54 48.26
C ARG A 596 -12.60 -0.46 49.55
N SER A 597 -12.98 0.74 49.97
CA SER A 597 -13.88 0.96 51.10
C SER A 597 -15.23 1.48 50.64
N SER A 598 -16.27 1.18 51.41
CA SER A 598 -17.58 1.81 51.32
C SER A 598 -18.28 1.71 52.68
N GLY A 599 -19.47 2.28 52.83
CA GLY A 599 -20.23 2.25 54.08
C GLY A 599 -20.20 3.58 54.82
N SER A 600 -20.88 3.61 55.95
CA SER A 600 -21.14 4.86 56.69
C SER A 600 -19.87 5.43 57.35
N PHE A 601 -18.96 4.56 57.81
CA PHE A 601 -17.66 4.96 58.36
C PHE A 601 -16.74 5.55 57.28
N ASP A 602 -16.77 4.98 56.07
CA ASP A 602 -15.99 5.47 54.93
C ASP A 602 -16.39 6.92 54.57
N SER A 603 -17.70 7.17 54.50
CA SER A 603 -18.22 8.48 54.12
C SER A 603 -17.94 9.60 55.12
N ASP A 604 -17.93 9.30 56.41
CA ASP A 604 -17.89 10.30 57.48
C ASP A 604 -16.47 10.49 58.04
N VAL A 605 -15.67 9.42 58.07
CA VAL A 605 -14.34 9.41 58.72
C VAL A 605 -13.20 9.38 57.69
N LEU A 606 -13.34 8.67 56.57
CA LEU A 606 -12.23 8.49 55.61
C LEU A 606 -12.13 9.61 54.55
N LEU A 607 -13.21 10.32 54.20
CA LEU A 607 -13.33 11.21 53.02
C LEU A 607 -13.06 12.73 53.24
N CYS A 608 -12.25 13.16 54.21
CA CYS A 608 -11.90 14.60 54.30
C CYS A 608 -11.12 15.10 53.05
N LYS A 609 -11.74 15.99 52.26
CA LYS A 609 -11.27 16.58 50.98
C LYS A 609 -9.88 17.24 51.05
N THR A 610 -9.01 16.97 50.07
CA THR A 610 -8.46 17.88 49.02
C THR A 610 -7.75 17.03 47.95
N THR A 611 -7.44 17.57 46.77
CA THR A 611 -6.87 16.82 45.63
C THR A 611 -5.40 17.22 45.43
N VAL A 612 -4.50 16.25 45.32
CA VAL A 612 -3.26 16.38 44.52
C VAL A 612 -3.06 15.03 43.84
N SER A 613 -3.12 15.02 42.50
CA SER A 613 -2.78 13.87 41.66
C SER A 613 -1.45 14.16 40.96
N ASP A 614 -0.57 13.17 40.91
CA ASP A 614 0.82 13.28 40.46
C ASP A 614 1.04 13.91 39.08
N LEU A 615 2.12 14.68 39.02
CA LEU A 615 2.57 15.60 37.97
C LEU A 615 3.47 14.87 36.94
N TYR A 616 2.94 14.34 35.83
CA TYR A 616 3.78 13.76 34.75
C TYR A 616 3.21 13.98 33.33
N ARG A 617 2.87 15.21 32.93
CA ARG A 617 2.47 15.52 31.53
C ARG A 617 3.13 16.77 30.94
N TYR A 618 4.35 17.12 31.35
CA TYR A 618 4.97 18.37 30.90
C TYR A 618 5.64 18.30 29.53
N ARG A 619 5.78 17.10 28.95
CA ARG A 619 6.52 16.87 27.71
C ARG A 619 5.78 15.87 26.83
N MET A 620 5.58 16.23 25.56
CA MET A 620 5.09 15.34 24.51
C MET A 620 6.05 15.40 23.33
N GLU A 621 6.38 14.24 22.77
CA GLU A 621 7.33 14.08 21.66
C GLU A 621 6.63 13.36 20.51
N GLY A 622 6.96 13.77 19.28
CA GLY A 622 6.57 13.06 18.07
C GLY A 622 7.35 11.75 17.95
N THR A 623 6.78 10.79 17.24
CA THR A 623 7.39 9.48 16.96
C THR A 623 7.46 9.24 15.47
N TYR A 624 8.51 8.54 15.01
CA TYR A 624 8.66 8.10 13.63
C TYR A 624 8.88 6.58 13.62
N THR A 625 8.11 5.86 12.82
CA THR A 625 8.09 4.39 12.74
C THR A 625 8.34 3.88 11.32
N ASP A 626 8.64 2.60 11.16
CA ASP A 626 8.82 2.00 9.82
C ASP A 626 7.58 2.14 8.93
N SER A 627 6.38 2.19 9.51
CA SER A 627 5.14 2.40 8.76
C SER A 627 4.98 3.82 8.19
N ASP A 628 5.76 4.78 8.68
CA ASP A 628 5.70 6.18 8.22
C ASP A 628 6.42 6.39 6.88
N TYR A 629 7.22 5.42 6.43
CA TYR A 629 7.87 5.45 5.13
C TYR A 629 7.48 4.24 4.26
N LYS A 630 7.03 4.53 3.04
CA LYS A 630 6.84 3.54 1.98
C LYS A 630 7.96 3.70 0.96
N ALA A 631 8.67 2.61 0.68
CA ALA A 631 9.78 2.62 -0.26
C ALA A 631 9.34 2.94 -1.70
N ALA A 632 10.08 3.83 -2.36
CA ALA A 632 10.01 4.02 -3.80
C ALA A 632 10.76 2.87 -4.49
N TYR A 633 10.18 2.29 -5.54
CA TYR A 633 10.89 1.26 -6.32
C TYR A 633 10.48 1.27 -7.78
N ILE A 634 11.40 0.78 -8.61
CA ILE A 634 11.23 0.64 -10.04
C ILE A 634 11.68 -0.76 -10.49
N ILE A 635 10.89 -1.40 -11.36
CA ILE A 635 11.17 -2.75 -11.86
C ILE A 635 11.34 -2.70 -13.39
N GLY A 636 12.42 -3.31 -13.85
CA GLY A 636 12.82 -3.42 -15.24
C GLY A 636 12.01 -4.45 -16.03
N ARG A 637 12.39 -4.58 -17.29
CA ARG A 637 11.72 -5.39 -18.33
C ARG A 637 12.66 -6.28 -19.12
N LYS A 638 13.95 -6.23 -18.84
CA LYS A 638 14.95 -7.14 -19.38
C LYS A 638 14.97 -8.41 -18.54
N ASP A 639 14.92 -9.56 -19.21
CA ASP A 639 15.20 -10.84 -18.58
C ASP A 639 16.72 -10.96 -18.40
N LEU A 640 17.19 -10.71 -17.19
CA LEU A 640 18.62 -10.77 -16.84
C LEU A 640 19.08 -12.17 -16.41
N LYS A 641 18.14 -13.13 -16.33
CA LYS A 641 18.45 -14.54 -16.02
C LYS A 641 18.55 -15.41 -17.27
N ALA A 642 18.06 -14.94 -18.42
CA ALA A 642 18.09 -15.69 -19.67
C ALA A 642 19.48 -15.73 -20.33
N GLU A 643 20.17 -14.58 -20.43
CA GLU A 643 21.49 -14.45 -21.04
C GLU A 643 22.35 -13.43 -20.27
N PRO A 644 23.68 -13.61 -20.21
CA PRO A 644 24.57 -12.61 -19.62
C PRO A 644 24.56 -11.30 -20.42
N VAL A 645 24.77 -10.19 -19.72
CA VAL A 645 24.84 -8.84 -20.30
C VAL A 645 26.31 -8.49 -20.52
N GLU A 646 26.65 -8.10 -21.75
CA GLU A 646 27.99 -7.66 -22.13
C GLU A 646 28.02 -6.13 -22.22
N ILE A 647 28.94 -5.52 -21.49
CA ILE A 647 29.13 -4.07 -21.37
C ILE A 647 30.45 -3.68 -22.04
N PHE A 648 30.36 -2.76 -23.00
CA PHE A 648 31.47 -2.15 -23.72
C PHE A 648 31.58 -0.67 -23.32
N ALA A 649 32.78 -0.26 -22.93
CA ALA A 649 33.07 1.14 -22.59
C ALA A 649 32.74 2.08 -23.76
N GLY A 650 32.03 3.18 -23.46
CA GLY A 650 31.61 4.20 -24.41
C GLY A 650 30.47 3.80 -25.36
N ALA A 651 29.95 2.57 -25.27
CA ALA A 651 28.89 2.09 -26.17
C ALA A 651 27.59 1.73 -25.43
N ASN A 652 27.66 1.00 -24.32
CA ASN A 652 26.48 0.60 -23.53
C ASN A 652 26.74 0.52 -22.02
N ASP A 653 27.54 1.46 -21.52
CA ASP A 653 28.08 1.52 -20.16
C ASP A 653 27.40 2.56 -19.25
N VAL A 654 26.63 3.51 -19.79
CA VAL A 654 26.00 4.58 -18.98
C VAL A 654 24.55 4.23 -18.65
N PHE A 655 24.26 4.03 -17.37
CA PHE A 655 22.92 3.83 -16.83
C PHE A 655 22.49 5.05 -16.02
N THR A 656 21.46 5.75 -16.47
CA THR A 656 20.99 6.99 -15.85
C THR A 656 19.58 6.82 -15.30
N PHE A 657 19.27 7.43 -14.16
CA PHE A 657 17.90 7.58 -13.67
C PHE A 657 17.71 8.88 -12.89
N ASP A 658 16.46 9.31 -12.72
CA ASP A 658 16.11 10.47 -11.90
C ASP A 658 15.58 9.99 -10.55
N PHE A 659 16.05 10.61 -9.46
CA PHE A 659 15.47 10.47 -8.12
C PHE A 659 14.89 11.82 -7.69
N GLU A 660 13.58 11.83 -7.42
CA GLU A 660 12.82 13.05 -7.18
C GLU A 660 12.08 12.97 -5.84
N HIS A 661 12.13 14.06 -5.06
CA HIS A 661 11.36 14.26 -3.85
C HIS A 661 10.46 15.50 -4.01
N THR A 662 9.16 15.32 -3.80
CA THR A 662 8.16 16.40 -3.91
C THR A 662 7.13 16.35 -2.79
N GLY A 663 6.47 17.48 -2.53
CA GLY A 663 5.35 17.54 -1.57
C GLY A 663 5.77 17.78 -0.12
N SER A 664 7.01 18.19 0.13
CA SER A 664 7.42 18.72 1.43
C SER A 664 6.75 20.07 1.71
N ALA A 665 6.43 20.31 2.99
CA ALA A 665 5.89 21.59 3.46
C ALA A 665 6.93 22.73 3.33
N ASP A 666 8.21 22.39 3.35
CA ASP A 666 9.31 23.30 3.04
C ASP A 666 9.77 23.05 1.60
N ALA A 667 9.48 24.01 0.72
CA ALA A 667 9.79 23.91 -0.70
C ALA A 667 11.29 23.78 -0.99
N SER A 668 12.17 24.21 -0.07
CA SER A 668 13.63 24.08 -0.23
C SER A 668 14.13 22.63 -0.12
N LYS A 669 13.32 21.75 0.47
CA LYS A 669 13.62 20.31 0.62
C LYS A 669 13.24 19.49 -0.61
N ASN A 670 12.40 20.01 -1.50
CA ASN A 670 12.07 19.34 -2.75
C ASN A 670 13.29 19.33 -3.68
N PHE A 671 13.62 18.18 -4.26
CA PHE A 671 14.76 18.05 -5.16
C PHE A 671 14.46 17.11 -6.33
N LYS A 672 15.23 17.28 -7.40
CA LYS A 672 15.30 16.35 -8.52
C LYS A 672 16.77 16.13 -8.85
N LYS A 673 17.25 14.90 -8.69
CA LYS A 673 18.65 14.53 -8.89
C LYS A 673 18.76 13.53 -10.02
N GLN A 674 19.64 13.82 -10.98
CA GLN A 674 19.98 12.88 -12.04
C GLN A 674 21.18 12.04 -11.59
N MET A 675 21.04 10.72 -11.65
CA MET A 675 22.04 9.75 -11.25
C MET A 675 22.63 9.09 -12.48
N ASP A 676 23.86 9.47 -12.86
CA ASP A 676 24.60 8.85 -13.96
C ASP A 676 25.57 7.79 -13.42
N ILE A 677 25.31 6.52 -13.76
CA ILE A 677 26.08 5.35 -13.33
C ILE A 677 26.88 4.80 -14.50
N ILE A 678 28.20 4.70 -14.35
CA ILE A 678 29.08 4.07 -15.35
C ILE A 678 29.33 2.63 -14.89
N ILE A 679 28.90 1.67 -15.71
CA ILE A 679 29.12 0.24 -15.50
C ILE A 679 30.47 -0.13 -16.11
N PRO A 680 31.38 -0.79 -15.36
CA PRO A 680 32.67 -1.23 -15.92
C PRO A 680 32.49 -2.18 -17.11
N GLU A 681 33.50 -2.23 -17.98
CA GLU A 681 33.49 -3.17 -19.10
C GLU A 681 33.58 -4.62 -18.60
N GLY A 682 32.82 -5.52 -19.23
CA GLY A 682 32.77 -6.92 -18.83
C GLY A 682 31.53 -7.68 -19.27
N VAL A 683 31.51 -8.96 -18.95
CA VAL A 683 30.36 -9.85 -19.15
C VAL A 683 29.80 -10.21 -17.77
N TYR A 684 28.55 -9.85 -17.51
CA TYR A 684 27.93 -9.99 -16.21
C TYR A 684 26.68 -10.89 -16.30
N THR A 685 26.53 -11.78 -15.32
CA THR A 685 25.22 -12.36 -15.02
C THR A 685 24.30 -11.31 -14.40
N GLY A 686 22.99 -11.56 -14.39
CA GLY A 686 22.03 -10.62 -13.79
C GLY A 686 22.35 -10.25 -12.33
N ASP A 687 22.75 -11.23 -11.51
CA ASP A 687 23.05 -11.00 -10.10
C ASP A 687 24.37 -10.24 -9.90
N GLU A 688 25.40 -10.52 -10.71
CA GLU A 688 26.66 -9.75 -10.71
C GLU A 688 26.43 -8.29 -11.13
N LEU A 689 25.61 -8.08 -12.16
CA LEU A 689 25.23 -6.75 -12.62
C LEU A 689 24.47 -5.98 -11.53
N ALA A 690 23.54 -6.64 -10.83
CA ALA A 690 22.82 -6.03 -9.71
C ALA A 690 23.76 -5.66 -8.56
N ALA A 691 24.77 -6.49 -8.24
CA ALA A 691 25.76 -6.17 -7.21
C ALA A 691 26.64 -4.96 -7.57
N ILE A 692 27.06 -4.85 -8.84
CA ILE A 692 27.83 -3.68 -9.30
C ILE A 692 26.97 -2.41 -9.25
N LEU A 693 25.72 -2.49 -9.71
CA LEU A 693 24.79 -1.37 -9.67
C LEU A 693 24.45 -0.98 -8.22
N GLN A 694 24.29 -1.95 -7.31
CA GLN A 694 24.09 -1.72 -5.87
C GLN A 694 25.20 -0.83 -5.29
N GLU A 695 26.46 -1.18 -5.53
CA GLU A 695 27.62 -0.43 -5.06
C GLU A 695 27.67 0.96 -5.68
N LYS A 696 27.61 1.04 -7.02
CA LYS A 696 27.77 2.29 -7.76
C LYS A 696 26.63 3.27 -7.53
N ILE A 697 25.40 2.78 -7.35
CA ILE A 697 24.26 3.64 -7.03
C ILE A 697 24.37 4.17 -5.60
N GLN A 698 24.75 3.33 -4.62
CA GLN A 698 24.94 3.80 -3.25
C GLN A 698 26.05 4.85 -3.16
N GLU A 699 27.19 4.64 -3.83
CA GLU A 699 28.26 5.64 -3.94
C GLU A 699 27.75 7.00 -4.46
N LYS A 700 26.84 6.99 -5.45
CA LYS A 700 26.24 8.22 -5.98
C LYS A 700 25.24 8.86 -5.03
N PHE A 701 24.45 8.08 -4.32
CA PHE A 701 23.55 8.59 -3.29
C PHE A 701 24.35 9.29 -2.18
N ASP A 702 25.42 8.66 -1.72
CA ASP A 702 26.31 9.22 -0.69
C ASP A 702 26.97 10.52 -1.18
N ALA A 703 27.43 10.55 -2.44
CA ALA A 703 28.06 11.74 -3.05
C ALA A 703 27.09 12.92 -3.24
N GLU A 704 25.81 12.65 -3.47
CA GLU A 704 24.76 13.66 -3.61
C GLU A 704 24.15 14.11 -2.27
N GLY A 705 24.63 13.57 -1.15
CA GLY A 705 24.16 13.91 0.20
C GLY A 705 22.80 13.28 0.55
N LEU A 706 22.50 12.10 0.00
CA LEU A 706 21.27 11.34 0.26
C LEU A 706 21.52 10.20 1.26
N ASP A 707 22.17 10.51 2.39
CA ASP A 707 22.61 9.55 3.41
C ASP A 707 21.48 8.97 4.28
N ASP A 708 20.25 9.47 4.08
CA ASP A 708 19.03 8.99 4.74
C ASP A 708 18.45 7.72 4.11
N PHE A 709 19.00 7.29 2.97
CA PHE A 709 18.47 6.19 2.17
C PHE A 709 19.50 5.07 1.95
N ASP A 710 19.01 3.84 2.09
CA ASP A 710 19.69 2.65 1.60
C ASP A 710 19.07 2.27 0.25
N VAL A 711 19.90 2.08 -0.76
CA VAL A 711 19.44 1.57 -2.05
C VAL A 711 19.51 0.05 -2.02
N LYS A 712 18.54 -0.61 -2.64
CA LYS A 712 18.51 -2.06 -2.80
C LYS A 712 18.31 -2.42 -4.27
N VAL A 713 19.33 -3.05 -4.86
CA VAL A 713 19.33 -3.47 -6.26
C VAL A 713 19.36 -4.99 -6.32
N THR A 714 18.35 -5.60 -6.95
CA THR A 714 18.23 -7.06 -7.05
C THR A 714 17.71 -7.49 -8.42
N VAL A 715 17.91 -8.76 -8.79
CA VAL A 715 17.19 -9.38 -9.92
C VAL A 715 16.07 -10.27 -9.38
N GLY A 716 14.84 -9.75 -9.47
CA GLY A 716 13.67 -10.32 -8.79
C GLY A 716 13.51 -9.86 -7.34
N GLY A 717 12.37 -10.21 -6.73
CA GLY A 717 12.07 -9.95 -5.31
C GLY A 717 10.68 -9.39 -5.06
N LYS A 718 10.31 -8.29 -5.72
CA LYS A 718 8.97 -7.68 -5.68
C LYS A 718 8.16 -8.18 -6.88
N ASN A 719 6.96 -8.68 -6.62
CA ASN A 719 6.03 -9.10 -7.66
C ASN A 719 4.91 -8.06 -7.78
N THR A 720 4.70 -7.56 -8.99
CA THR A 720 3.68 -6.53 -9.28
C THR A 720 2.27 -7.09 -9.42
N GLY A 721 2.13 -8.42 -9.50
CA GLY A 721 0.85 -9.10 -9.72
C GLY A 721 0.33 -8.97 -11.16
N VAL A 722 1.11 -8.39 -12.06
CA VAL A 722 0.72 -8.20 -13.47
C VAL A 722 0.93 -9.50 -14.25
N VAL A 723 -0.15 -9.99 -14.89
CA VAL A 723 -0.11 -11.23 -15.67
C VAL A 723 0.80 -11.06 -16.90
N GLY A 724 1.83 -11.89 -17.00
CA GLY A 724 2.85 -11.83 -18.07
C GLY A 724 4.08 -10.99 -17.74
N ALA A 725 4.17 -10.45 -16.53
CA ALA A 725 5.37 -9.80 -16.02
C ALA A 725 6.52 -10.78 -15.83
N ILE A 726 7.74 -10.28 -15.96
CA ILE A 726 8.97 -11.04 -15.71
C ILE A 726 9.66 -10.54 -14.45
N ASP A 727 8.89 -10.05 -13.48
CA ASP A 727 9.40 -9.34 -12.30
C ASP A 727 10.50 -10.11 -11.56
N ASP A 728 10.36 -11.44 -11.43
CA ASP A 728 11.33 -12.34 -10.77
C ASP A 728 12.67 -12.50 -11.51
N ARG A 729 12.75 -11.98 -12.74
CA ARG A 729 13.91 -12.09 -13.66
C ARG A 729 14.40 -10.73 -14.15
N ALA A 730 13.78 -9.64 -13.69
CA ALA A 730 14.13 -8.28 -14.07
C ALA A 730 14.90 -7.55 -12.96
N LEU A 731 15.68 -6.55 -13.36
CA LEU A 731 16.35 -5.64 -12.44
C LEU A 731 15.30 -4.88 -11.61
N GLN A 732 15.50 -4.79 -10.30
CA GLN A 732 14.66 -4.05 -9.38
C GLN A 732 15.56 -3.10 -8.58
N ILE A 733 15.16 -1.84 -8.50
CA ILE A 733 15.85 -0.82 -7.70
C ILE A 733 14.83 -0.26 -6.72
N ALA A 734 15.09 -0.41 -5.43
CA ALA A 734 14.27 0.12 -4.35
C ALA A 734 15.09 1.07 -3.48
N VAL A 735 14.46 2.14 -3.03
CA VAL A 735 15.03 3.10 -2.08
C VAL A 735 14.33 2.89 -0.74
N GLU A 736 15.05 2.26 0.17
CA GLU A 736 14.63 1.98 1.54
C GLU A 736 15.16 3.07 2.47
N ARG A 737 14.48 3.33 3.58
CA ARG A 737 14.98 4.29 4.58
C ARG A 737 16.09 3.64 5.38
N LYS A 738 17.08 4.44 5.79
CA LYS A 738 18.03 4.03 6.81
C LYS A 738 17.37 4.07 8.19
N LYS A 739 17.62 3.05 9.03
CA LYS A 739 16.89 2.85 10.30
C LYS A 739 17.05 3.98 11.31
N ASP A 740 18.17 4.69 11.27
CA ASP A 740 18.54 5.80 12.16
C ASP A 740 18.26 7.18 11.56
N LYS A 741 17.68 7.26 10.36
CA LYS A 741 17.37 8.51 9.66
C LYS A 741 15.87 8.66 9.42
N GLU A 742 15.44 9.92 9.32
CA GLU A 742 14.04 10.31 9.17
C GLU A 742 13.86 11.06 7.83
N PRO A 743 13.49 10.34 6.75
CA PRO A 743 13.23 10.97 5.47
C PRO A 743 12.16 12.05 5.57
N ASP A 744 12.42 13.18 4.92
CA ASP A 744 11.49 14.31 4.89
C ASP A 744 10.11 13.90 4.36
N ARG A 745 9.08 14.53 4.92
CA ARG A 745 7.69 14.31 4.51
C ARG A 745 7.51 14.64 3.04
N GLY A 746 6.89 13.72 2.30
CA GLY A 746 6.60 13.90 0.89
C GLY A 746 6.75 12.62 0.09
N GLN A 747 6.57 12.75 -1.21
CA GLN A 747 6.60 11.66 -2.18
C GLN A 747 8.01 11.52 -2.77
N TYR A 748 8.48 10.28 -2.84
CA TYR A 748 9.77 9.91 -3.43
C TYR A 748 9.53 9.07 -4.68
N VAL A 749 10.22 9.39 -5.76
CA VAL A 749 10.03 8.72 -7.05
C VAL A 749 11.38 8.38 -7.67
N LEU A 750 11.51 7.13 -8.11
CA LEU A 750 12.56 6.68 -9.01
C LEU A 750 11.96 6.55 -10.40
N ASP A 751 12.37 7.41 -11.33
CA ASP A 751 11.87 7.39 -12.71
C ASP A 751 12.94 7.80 -13.73
N GLY A 752 12.55 7.94 -14.99
CA GLY A 752 13.43 8.52 -16.00
C GLY A 752 14.64 7.67 -16.39
N ILE A 753 14.55 6.33 -16.25
CA ILE A 753 15.62 5.39 -16.64
C ILE A 753 16.04 5.63 -18.10
N ARG A 754 17.31 5.97 -18.35
CA ARG A 754 17.84 6.29 -19.68
C ARG A 754 19.35 6.01 -19.75
N GLY A 755 19.98 6.40 -20.86
CA GLY A 755 21.41 6.18 -21.08
C GLY A 755 21.69 4.96 -21.94
N SER A 756 22.94 4.84 -22.40
CA SER A 756 23.37 3.84 -23.37
C SER A 756 23.19 2.40 -22.86
N ALA A 757 23.32 2.17 -21.56
CA ALA A 757 23.14 0.87 -20.92
C ALA A 757 21.66 0.50 -20.67
N ALA A 758 20.75 1.48 -20.56
CA ALA A 758 19.36 1.25 -20.14
C ALA A 758 18.62 0.24 -21.05
N SER A 759 18.92 0.26 -22.34
CA SER A 759 18.38 -0.68 -23.32
C SER A 759 18.83 -2.13 -23.09
N PHE A 760 19.98 -2.35 -22.46
CA PHE A 760 20.58 -3.67 -22.25
C PHE A 760 20.28 -4.23 -20.86
N VAL A 761 20.18 -3.36 -19.86
CA VAL A 761 20.02 -3.76 -18.45
C VAL A 761 18.58 -3.66 -17.94
N PHE A 762 17.78 -2.73 -18.48
CA PHE A 762 16.48 -2.39 -17.92
C PHE A 762 15.34 -2.60 -18.93
N TYR A 763 15.45 -2.11 -20.17
CA TYR A 763 14.37 -2.21 -21.16
C TYR A 763 14.41 -3.53 -21.96
N LYS A 764 13.24 -3.94 -22.46
CA LYS A 764 13.11 -5.13 -23.32
C LYS A 764 13.56 -4.83 -24.74
N THR A 765 14.82 -5.11 -25.04
CA THR A 765 15.39 -4.98 -26.38
C THR A 765 15.88 -6.32 -26.94
N THR A 766 15.84 -6.45 -28.26
CA THR A 766 16.37 -7.58 -29.03
C THR A 766 17.49 -7.12 -29.94
N GLY A 767 18.71 -7.60 -29.71
CA GLY A 767 19.89 -7.26 -30.53
C GLY A 767 21.12 -7.05 -29.66
N LYS A 768 22.27 -7.56 -30.11
CA LYS A 768 23.58 -7.22 -29.54
C LYS A 768 24.17 -6.05 -30.32
N PRO A 769 24.89 -5.12 -29.68
CA PRO A 769 25.71 -4.15 -30.39
C PRO A 769 26.60 -4.91 -31.37
N LYS A 770 26.59 -4.51 -32.65
CA LYS A 770 27.49 -5.07 -33.66
C LYS A 770 28.39 -3.97 -34.17
N GLU A 771 29.65 -4.30 -34.39
CA GLU A 771 30.61 -3.47 -35.10
C GLU A 771 30.03 -2.97 -36.43
N THR A 772 30.27 -1.71 -36.79
CA THR A 772 29.96 -1.23 -38.15
C THR A 772 30.81 -2.02 -39.13
N TYR A 773 30.17 -2.58 -40.17
CA TYR A 773 30.85 -3.39 -41.16
C TYR A 773 30.33 -3.14 -42.58
N VAL A 774 31.16 -3.48 -43.57
CA VAL A 774 30.77 -3.63 -44.97
C VAL A 774 31.21 -5.00 -45.46
N VAL A 775 30.30 -5.71 -46.15
CA VAL A 775 30.58 -7.01 -46.78
C VAL A 775 30.43 -6.90 -48.28
N GLY A 776 31.35 -7.51 -49.03
CA GLY A 776 31.24 -7.69 -50.48
C GLY A 776 30.26 -8.77 -50.88
N THR A 777 29.88 -8.79 -52.15
CA THR A 777 29.07 -9.87 -52.75
C THR A 777 29.91 -10.91 -53.47
N LYS A 778 31.21 -10.65 -53.67
CA LYS A 778 32.12 -11.52 -54.42
C LYS A 778 32.75 -12.56 -53.49
N ASP A 779 32.70 -13.82 -53.91
CA ASP A 779 33.42 -14.91 -53.26
C ASP A 779 34.93 -14.85 -53.62
N ILE A 780 35.75 -14.53 -52.63
CA ILE A 780 37.22 -14.47 -52.71
C ILE A 780 37.90 -15.75 -52.19
N SER A 781 37.14 -16.79 -51.81
CA SER A 781 37.70 -18.08 -51.33
C SER A 781 38.60 -18.76 -52.37
N LYS A 782 38.37 -18.51 -53.66
CA LYS A 782 39.18 -19.01 -54.78
C LYS A 782 40.42 -18.16 -55.09
N GLY A 783 40.67 -17.15 -54.27
CA GLY A 783 41.75 -16.19 -54.45
C GLY A 783 41.34 -14.94 -55.22
N ILE A 784 42.19 -13.92 -55.12
CA ILE A 784 42.02 -12.61 -55.74
C ILE A 784 43.29 -12.24 -56.53
N THR A 785 43.11 -11.55 -57.64
CA THR A 785 44.21 -11.01 -58.46
C THR A 785 43.78 -9.65 -58.99
N PHE A 786 44.64 -8.66 -58.81
CA PHE A 786 44.41 -7.30 -59.30
C PHE A 786 45.01 -7.15 -60.69
N LYS A 787 44.18 -6.81 -61.67
CA LYS A 787 44.61 -6.53 -63.05
C LYS A 787 45.27 -5.14 -63.11
N GLU A 788 46.06 -4.92 -64.15
CA GLU A 788 46.70 -3.63 -64.43
C GLU A 788 45.67 -2.48 -64.42
N GLY A 789 45.93 -1.45 -63.60
CA GLY A 789 45.02 -0.31 -63.38
C GLY A 789 43.79 -0.60 -62.48
N GLN A 790 43.61 -1.83 -61.98
CA GLN A 790 42.50 -2.26 -61.10
C GLN A 790 42.96 -2.61 -59.68
N ASN A 791 43.93 -1.88 -59.13
CA ASN A 791 44.62 -2.21 -57.89
C ASN A 791 44.52 -1.15 -56.77
N VAL A 792 43.75 -0.07 -56.94
CA VAL A 792 43.60 0.98 -55.92
C VAL A 792 42.27 0.82 -55.18
N PHE A 793 42.29 0.77 -53.86
CA PHE A 793 41.11 0.74 -52.99
C PHE A 793 41.05 2.00 -52.13
N SER A 794 39.89 2.65 -52.06
CA SER A 794 39.69 3.84 -51.24
C SER A 794 38.39 3.78 -50.46
N PHE A 795 38.37 4.31 -49.25
CA PHE A 795 37.16 4.47 -48.44
C PHE A 795 37.34 5.61 -47.45
N THR A 796 36.29 5.99 -46.74
CA THR A 796 36.34 6.96 -45.63
C THR A 796 35.83 6.27 -44.37
N ALA A 797 36.66 6.20 -43.33
CA ALA A 797 36.24 5.72 -42.01
C ALA A 797 36.30 6.85 -40.98
N ASP A 798 35.18 7.09 -40.29
CA ASP A 798 35.04 8.17 -39.30
C ASP A 798 35.47 9.56 -39.80
N ASN A 799 35.08 9.88 -41.04
CA ASN A 799 35.43 11.10 -41.78
C ASN A 799 36.91 11.25 -42.16
N LEU A 800 37.74 10.24 -41.94
CA LEU A 800 39.12 10.18 -42.44
C LEU A 800 39.17 9.32 -43.72
N PRO A 801 39.67 9.86 -44.85
CA PRO A 801 39.85 9.09 -46.07
C PRO A 801 41.07 8.16 -45.95
N TYR A 802 40.97 6.97 -46.50
CA TYR A 802 42.05 5.98 -46.57
C TYR A 802 42.23 5.48 -48.00
N LYS A 803 43.47 5.20 -48.39
CA LYS A 803 43.83 4.70 -49.72
C LYS A 803 44.91 3.60 -49.66
N TYR A 804 44.64 2.48 -50.33
CA TYR A 804 45.55 1.35 -50.42
C TYR A 804 45.81 0.98 -51.87
N THR A 805 47.08 0.83 -52.25
CA THR A 805 47.49 0.36 -53.57
C THR A 805 48.07 -1.06 -53.49
N PHE A 806 47.43 -2.02 -54.17
CA PHE A 806 47.86 -3.42 -54.14
C PHE A 806 48.84 -3.76 -55.29
N PRO A 807 49.75 -4.74 -55.11
CA PRO A 807 50.59 -5.23 -56.18
C PRO A 807 49.79 -5.84 -57.35
N GLU A 808 50.14 -5.45 -58.57
CA GLU A 808 49.46 -5.92 -59.79
C GLU A 808 49.91 -7.35 -60.18
N ASN A 809 49.00 -8.10 -60.82
CA ASN A 809 49.23 -9.43 -61.41
C ASN A 809 49.78 -10.49 -60.43
N LYS A 810 49.75 -10.23 -59.12
CA LYS A 810 50.09 -11.20 -58.08
C LYS A 810 48.82 -11.90 -57.58
N PRO A 811 48.73 -13.24 -57.67
CA PRO A 811 47.61 -13.96 -57.08
C PRO A 811 47.77 -14.07 -55.56
N TYR A 812 46.67 -13.89 -54.84
CA TYR A 812 46.57 -14.10 -53.41
C TYR A 812 45.46 -15.10 -53.13
N THR A 813 45.64 -16.00 -52.17
CA THR A 813 44.51 -16.73 -51.61
C THR A 813 43.61 -15.79 -50.81
N GLY A 814 42.34 -16.18 -50.61
CA GLY A 814 41.39 -15.35 -49.85
C GLY A 814 41.89 -15.01 -48.43
N GLN A 815 42.55 -15.96 -47.76
CA GLN A 815 43.10 -15.75 -46.42
C GLN A 815 44.37 -14.87 -46.43
N GLU A 816 45.32 -15.14 -47.33
CA GLU A 816 46.53 -14.30 -47.46
C GLU A 816 46.18 -12.83 -47.76
N PHE A 817 45.13 -12.61 -48.55
CA PHE A 817 44.65 -11.27 -48.83
C PHE A 817 44.03 -10.58 -47.60
N VAL A 818 43.25 -11.32 -46.79
CA VAL A 818 42.70 -10.80 -45.54
C VAL A 818 43.80 -10.46 -44.53
N ASP A 819 44.80 -11.33 -44.39
CA ASP A 819 45.92 -11.11 -43.49
C ASP A 819 46.74 -9.88 -43.93
N MET A 820 47.01 -9.75 -45.24
CA MET A 820 47.66 -8.57 -45.82
C MET A 820 46.84 -7.29 -45.57
N LEU A 821 45.52 -7.33 -45.71
CA LEU A 821 44.67 -6.15 -45.48
C LEU A 821 44.63 -5.73 -44.00
N ASN A 822 44.65 -6.70 -43.09
CA ASN A 822 44.78 -6.44 -41.65
C ASN A 822 46.12 -5.81 -41.28
N ASP A 823 47.22 -6.32 -41.86
CA ASP A 823 48.56 -5.74 -41.66
C ASP A 823 48.60 -4.28 -42.16
N LEU A 824 48.01 -3.99 -43.33
CA LEU A 824 47.89 -2.64 -43.87
C LEU A 824 47.03 -1.72 -42.98
N PHE A 825 45.97 -2.22 -42.34
CA PHE A 825 45.20 -1.42 -41.38
C PHE A 825 46.01 -1.05 -40.13
N GLU A 826 46.92 -1.91 -39.67
CA GLU A 826 47.76 -1.68 -38.49
C GLU A 826 49.00 -0.84 -38.75
N ASN A 827 49.59 -0.98 -39.94
CA ASN A 827 50.84 -0.33 -40.33
C ASN A 827 50.64 1.01 -41.05
N GLY A 828 49.44 1.25 -41.59
CA GLY A 828 49.07 2.50 -42.24
C GLY A 828 48.76 2.35 -43.73
N ASP A 829 47.98 3.27 -44.26
CA ASP A 829 47.64 3.37 -45.68
C ASP A 829 48.76 4.01 -46.52
N ASP A 830 48.52 4.24 -47.81
CA ASP A 830 49.53 4.84 -48.71
C ASP A 830 49.99 6.24 -48.23
N ASP A 831 49.19 6.91 -47.39
CA ASP A 831 49.46 8.22 -46.79
C ASP A 831 49.93 8.11 -45.31
N GLY A 832 50.13 6.90 -44.79
CA GLY A 832 50.62 6.62 -43.43
C GLY A 832 49.55 6.61 -42.32
N ASN A 833 48.26 6.69 -42.66
CA ASN A 833 47.16 6.72 -41.69
C ASN A 833 46.73 5.31 -41.29
N LYS A 834 46.68 5.04 -39.99
CA LYS A 834 46.23 3.75 -39.45
C LYS A 834 44.71 3.68 -39.39
N ALA A 835 44.13 2.64 -39.98
CA ALA A 835 42.68 2.45 -39.99
C ALA A 835 42.24 1.66 -38.74
N PRO A 836 41.24 2.13 -37.97
CA PRO A 836 40.69 1.38 -36.82
C PRO A 836 39.77 0.24 -37.26
N LEU A 837 40.18 -0.52 -38.28
CA LEU A 837 39.40 -1.54 -38.97
C LEU A 837 40.08 -2.92 -38.88
N LYS A 838 39.29 -3.97 -39.11
CA LYS A 838 39.71 -5.35 -39.30
C LYS A 838 39.01 -5.96 -40.52
N ALA A 839 39.73 -6.80 -41.25
CA ALA A 839 39.23 -7.59 -42.36
C ALA A 839 39.02 -9.05 -41.92
N THR A 840 37.94 -9.66 -42.36
CA THR A 840 37.60 -11.07 -42.14
C THR A 840 36.92 -11.65 -43.38
N MET A 841 36.83 -12.98 -43.47
CA MET A 841 35.99 -13.65 -44.48
C MET A 841 34.65 -14.06 -43.85
N GLU A 842 33.55 -13.71 -44.51
CA GLU A 842 32.20 -14.16 -44.14
C GLU A 842 31.53 -14.78 -45.38
N ASN A 843 31.20 -16.07 -45.32
CA ASN A 843 30.62 -16.84 -46.44
C ASN A 843 31.40 -16.75 -47.76
N GLY A 844 32.74 -16.71 -47.68
CA GLY A 844 33.62 -16.56 -48.84
C GLY A 844 33.82 -15.13 -49.32
N ALA A 845 33.06 -14.15 -48.83
CA ALA A 845 33.20 -12.74 -49.19
C ALA A 845 34.06 -11.95 -48.19
N LEU A 846 34.68 -10.87 -48.65
CA LEU A 846 35.44 -9.95 -47.81
C LEU A 846 34.49 -9.12 -46.94
N LYS A 847 34.72 -9.16 -45.63
CA LYS A 847 34.08 -8.30 -44.62
C LYS A 847 35.11 -7.38 -44.00
N ILE A 848 34.85 -6.08 -44.01
CA ILE A 848 35.64 -5.07 -43.29
C ILE A 848 34.77 -4.53 -42.16
N SER A 849 35.27 -4.54 -40.93
CA SER A 849 34.55 -4.04 -39.75
C SER A 849 35.42 -3.18 -38.84
N HIS A 850 34.81 -2.33 -38.02
CA HIS A 850 35.54 -1.61 -36.98
C HIS A 850 36.08 -2.56 -35.89
N LYS A 851 37.23 -2.21 -35.32
CA LYS A 851 37.83 -2.97 -34.21
C LYS A 851 37.02 -2.86 -32.92
N VAL A 852 36.33 -1.74 -32.72
CA VAL A 852 35.48 -1.44 -31.56
C VAL A 852 34.03 -1.29 -31.99
N VAL A 853 33.11 -1.66 -31.10
CA VAL A 853 31.67 -1.45 -31.30
C VAL A 853 31.32 -0.03 -30.87
N GLY A 854 30.60 0.72 -31.70
CA GLY A 854 30.29 2.12 -31.45
C GLY A 854 29.76 2.85 -32.68
N THR A 855 29.55 4.17 -32.58
CA THR A 855 29.15 5.05 -33.69
C THR A 855 30.33 5.29 -34.63
N HIS A 856 30.55 4.31 -35.51
CA HIS A 856 31.56 4.39 -36.54
C HIS A 856 30.95 4.33 -37.93
N THR A 857 31.57 5.00 -38.90
CA THR A 857 31.11 5.05 -40.29
C THR A 857 32.15 4.49 -41.21
N ILE A 858 31.74 3.63 -42.16
CA ILE A 858 32.55 3.23 -43.32
C ILE A 858 31.78 3.69 -44.55
N THR A 859 32.29 4.69 -45.25
CA THR A 859 31.60 5.38 -46.35
C THR A 859 32.54 5.59 -47.54
N ASP A 860 32.01 6.08 -48.67
CA ASP A 860 32.78 6.42 -49.88
C ASP A 860 33.69 5.30 -50.40
N ILE A 861 33.23 4.05 -50.32
CA ILE A 861 33.93 2.88 -50.87
C ILE A 861 34.06 3.03 -52.39
N GLY A 862 35.29 3.22 -52.83
CA GLY A 862 35.70 3.56 -54.18
C GLY A 862 37.04 2.91 -54.56
N GLY A 863 37.65 3.45 -55.61
CA GLY A 863 38.87 2.88 -56.20
C GLY A 863 38.59 1.78 -57.23
N SER A 864 39.57 1.51 -58.09
CA SER A 864 39.49 0.53 -59.17
C SER A 864 39.52 -0.92 -58.69
N ALA A 865 40.15 -1.19 -57.54
CA ALA A 865 40.16 -2.50 -56.88
C ALA A 865 38.83 -2.88 -56.24
N ARG A 866 37.89 -1.94 -56.06
CA ARG A 866 36.56 -2.21 -55.48
C ARG A 866 35.84 -3.33 -56.24
N VAL A 867 35.94 -3.34 -57.57
CA VAL A 867 35.34 -4.39 -58.41
C VAL A 867 36.00 -5.74 -58.12
N ALA A 868 37.32 -5.78 -58.00
CA ALA A 868 38.05 -7.01 -57.70
C ALA A 868 37.75 -7.55 -56.29
N MET A 869 37.48 -6.68 -55.32
CA MET A 869 37.30 -7.03 -53.89
C MET A 869 35.84 -7.25 -53.48
N PHE A 870 34.88 -6.48 -54.01
CA PHE A 870 33.50 -6.43 -53.49
C PHE A 870 32.42 -6.86 -54.51
N LEU A 871 32.66 -6.76 -55.82
CA LEU A 871 31.61 -6.91 -56.84
C LEU A 871 31.84 -8.11 -57.77
N GLU A 872 30.77 -8.81 -58.14
CA GLU A 872 30.81 -9.89 -59.12
C GLU A 872 30.17 -9.40 -60.44
N GLU A 873 30.99 -9.13 -61.46
CA GLU A 873 30.55 -8.54 -62.74
C GLU A 873 30.20 -9.54 -63.86
N ALA A 874 30.28 -10.85 -63.63
CA ALA A 874 30.13 -11.82 -64.73
C ALA A 874 28.64 -12.13 -65.05
N GLY A 875 28.17 -11.71 -66.23
CA GLY A 875 27.03 -12.35 -66.90
C GLY A 875 27.37 -13.81 -67.20
N ARG A 876 26.40 -14.74 -67.10
CA ARG A 876 26.66 -16.19 -67.27
C ARG A 876 27.06 -16.48 -68.74
N PRO A 877 28.34 -16.71 -69.06
CA PRO A 877 28.75 -17.02 -70.44
C PRO A 877 28.40 -18.46 -70.82
N TRP A 878 28.09 -19.31 -69.82
CA TRP A 878 27.94 -20.76 -69.94
C TRP A 878 26.48 -21.24 -70.06
N ARG A 879 25.49 -20.35 -70.20
CA ARG A 879 24.10 -20.75 -70.44
C ARG A 879 23.72 -20.44 -71.87
N ASP A 880 23.50 -21.49 -72.64
CA ASP A 880 23.09 -21.40 -74.03
C ASP A 880 21.83 -20.51 -74.17
N PRO A 881 21.76 -19.70 -75.24
CA PRO A 881 20.56 -18.94 -75.56
C PRO A 881 19.38 -19.90 -75.71
N MET A 882 18.17 -19.43 -75.37
CA MET A 882 16.97 -20.24 -75.57
C MET A 882 16.62 -20.21 -77.05
N LEU A 883 16.77 -21.34 -77.73
CA LEU A 883 16.37 -21.51 -79.12
C LEU A 883 14.91 -21.98 -79.17
N ILE A 884 14.05 -21.24 -79.88
CA ILE A 884 12.68 -21.65 -80.18
C ILE A 884 12.64 -22.07 -81.64
N LEU A 885 12.31 -23.33 -81.92
CA LEU A 885 12.07 -23.81 -83.28
C LEU A 885 10.70 -23.32 -83.75
N VAL A 886 10.65 -22.63 -84.89
CA VAL A 886 9.43 -22.00 -85.41
C VAL A 886 9.04 -22.49 -86.81
N GLY A 887 9.82 -23.41 -87.39
CA GLY A 887 9.58 -24.04 -88.68
C GLY A 887 9.85 -25.55 -88.65
N THR A 888 9.65 -26.22 -89.79
CA THR A 888 9.82 -27.67 -89.95
C THR A 888 11.24 -28.10 -90.26
N GLU A 889 12.10 -27.15 -90.67
CA GLU A 889 13.50 -27.39 -91.02
C GLU A 889 14.45 -27.17 -89.83
N THR A 890 15.56 -27.90 -89.81
CA THR A 890 16.50 -28.00 -88.66
C THR A 890 17.25 -26.69 -88.29
N LYS A 891 16.97 -25.56 -88.94
CA LYS A 891 17.63 -24.25 -88.68
C LYS A 891 16.69 -23.06 -88.57
N ASP A 892 15.37 -23.27 -88.60
CA ASP A 892 14.39 -22.19 -88.44
C ASP A 892 14.15 -21.88 -86.96
N VAL A 893 15.14 -21.23 -86.34
CA VAL A 893 15.13 -20.92 -84.90
C VAL A 893 15.09 -19.42 -84.61
N VAL A 894 14.34 -19.06 -83.58
CA VAL A 894 14.41 -17.75 -82.93
C VAL A 894 15.28 -17.88 -81.69
N GLU A 895 16.41 -17.18 -81.68
CA GLU A 895 17.32 -17.13 -80.53
C GLU A 895 16.83 -16.10 -79.52
N MET A 896 16.65 -16.49 -78.25
CA MET A 896 16.24 -15.62 -77.16
C MET A 896 17.28 -15.57 -76.04
N LEU A 897 17.87 -14.39 -75.83
CA LEU A 897 18.85 -14.15 -74.76
C LEU A 897 18.16 -14.16 -73.39
N ARG A 898 18.73 -14.87 -72.40
CA ARG A 898 18.22 -14.91 -71.03
C ARG A 898 18.95 -13.88 -70.16
N THR A 899 18.32 -12.73 -69.93
CA THR A 899 18.90 -11.66 -69.10
C THR A 899 18.58 -11.86 -67.62
N ARG A 900 19.57 -11.70 -66.73
CA ARG A 900 19.32 -11.66 -65.27
C ARG A 900 18.92 -10.25 -64.86
N VAL A 901 17.80 -10.12 -64.17
CA VAL A 901 17.33 -8.86 -63.58
C VAL A 901 17.36 -9.03 -62.06
N SER A 902 18.38 -8.48 -61.40
CA SER A 902 18.49 -8.41 -59.94
C SER A 902 18.93 -7.01 -59.51
N SER A 903 18.68 -6.63 -58.26
CA SER A 903 19.09 -5.33 -57.72
C SER A 903 20.59 -5.06 -57.87
N ALA A 904 21.42 -6.10 -57.75
CA ALA A 904 22.86 -6.04 -58.00
C ALA A 904 23.19 -5.88 -59.50
N ALA A 905 22.53 -6.64 -60.40
CA ALA A 905 22.75 -6.54 -61.85
C ALA A 905 22.27 -5.21 -62.44
N LEU A 906 21.32 -4.55 -61.77
CA LEU A 906 20.80 -3.23 -62.13
C LEU A 906 21.58 -2.08 -61.46
N GLY A 907 22.57 -2.36 -60.61
CA GLY A 907 23.38 -1.33 -59.93
C GLY A 907 22.63 -0.52 -58.86
N ILE A 908 21.47 -1.01 -58.39
CA ILE A 908 20.57 -0.31 -57.44
C ILE A 908 20.63 -0.87 -56.01
N ASN A 909 21.57 -1.77 -55.71
CA ASN A 909 21.71 -2.42 -54.40
C ASN A 909 22.25 -1.50 -53.28
N THR A 910 22.67 -0.27 -53.61
CA THR A 910 23.28 0.69 -52.66
C THR A 910 22.71 2.11 -52.82
N ILE A 911 21.41 2.22 -53.08
CA ILE A 911 20.70 3.50 -53.17
C ILE A 911 20.51 4.10 -51.76
N THR A 912 20.77 5.40 -51.61
CA THR A 912 20.54 6.13 -50.35
C THR A 912 20.06 7.54 -50.63
N ILE A 913 19.05 8.01 -49.90
CA ILE A 913 18.40 9.32 -50.10
C ILE A 913 18.59 10.27 -48.91
N SER A 914 19.54 9.96 -48.02
CA SER A 914 19.72 10.67 -46.75
C SER A 914 20.23 12.11 -46.88
N LYS A 915 20.83 12.49 -48.01
CA LYS A 915 21.29 13.86 -48.31
C LYS A 915 20.97 14.22 -49.77
N PRO A 916 20.82 15.52 -50.11
CA PRO A 916 20.54 15.96 -51.48
C PRO A 916 21.49 15.38 -52.54
N LYS A 917 22.80 15.40 -52.26
CA LYS A 917 23.84 14.77 -53.12
C LYS A 917 23.62 13.27 -53.37
N TYR A 918 23.12 12.54 -52.37
CA TYR A 918 22.85 11.11 -52.52
C TYR A 918 21.50 10.85 -53.19
N ALA A 919 20.52 11.73 -53.01
CA ALA A 919 19.26 11.70 -53.73
C ALA A 919 19.48 11.92 -55.24
N GLU A 920 20.31 12.88 -55.64
CA GLU A 920 20.70 13.10 -57.05
C GLU A 920 21.36 11.85 -57.65
N LYS A 921 22.38 11.29 -56.98
CA LYS A 921 23.04 10.05 -57.43
C LYS A 921 22.09 8.85 -57.49
N SER A 922 21.10 8.81 -56.61
CA SER A 922 20.08 7.76 -56.59
C SER A 922 19.13 7.88 -57.78
N ILE A 923 18.74 9.09 -58.14
CA ILE A 923 17.93 9.37 -59.34
C ILE A 923 18.66 8.89 -60.59
N ASP A 924 19.95 9.20 -60.73
CA ASP A 924 20.75 8.77 -61.89
C ASP A 924 20.84 7.24 -61.98
N ARG A 925 21.15 6.56 -60.86
CA ARG A 925 21.22 5.09 -60.83
C ARG A 925 19.89 4.42 -61.16
N VAL A 926 18.78 4.96 -60.67
CA VAL A 926 17.44 4.45 -60.99
C VAL A 926 17.11 4.70 -62.46
N LYS A 927 17.46 5.86 -63.00
CA LYS A 927 17.26 6.18 -64.42
C LYS A 927 18.01 5.20 -65.33
N ASP A 928 19.27 4.90 -65.02
CA ASP A 928 20.07 3.93 -65.77
C ASP A 928 19.49 2.51 -65.69
N ALA A 929 19.04 2.10 -64.50
CA ALA A 929 18.37 0.82 -64.31
C ALA A 929 17.06 0.72 -65.11
N ILE A 930 16.23 1.78 -65.12
CA ILE A 930 14.99 1.85 -65.90
C ILE A 930 15.30 1.77 -67.40
N ASN A 931 16.32 2.47 -67.88
CA ASN A 931 16.73 2.44 -69.28
C ASN A 931 17.17 1.02 -69.70
N LEU A 932 17.96 0.36 -68.85
CA LEU A 932 18.41 -1.02 -69.09
C LEU A 932 17.22 -2.00 -69.17
N VAL A 933 16.29 -1.94 -68.20
CA VAL A 933 15.09 -2.80 -68.22
C VAL A 933 14.22 -2.50 -69.44
N SER A 934 14.03 -1.23 -69.79
CA SER A 934 13.23 -0.81 -70.94
C SER A 934 13.83 -1.31 -72.25
N SER A 935 15.15 -1.23 -72.40
CA SER A 935 15.87 -1.80 -73.55
C SER A 935 15.60 -3.31 -73.69
N LYS A 936 15.68 -4.08 -72.59
CA LYS A 936 15.40 -5.52 -72.63
C LYS A 936 13.93 -5.84 -72.92
N ARG A 937 12.98 -5.07 -72.38
CA ARG A 937 11.55 -5.21 -72.71
C ARG A 937 11.29 -4.93 -74.19
N SER A 938 11.95 -3.92 -74.77
CA SER A 938 11.86 -3.62 -76.20
C SER A 938 12.37 -4.79 -77.05
N THR A 939 13.48 -5.43 -76.66
CA THR A 939 13.98 -6.63 -77.35
C THR A 939 12.96 -7.77 -77.27
N TYR A 940 12.42 -8.08 -76.10
CA TYR A 940 11.41 -9.14 -75.97
C TYR A 940 10.11 -8.83 -76.74
N GLY A 941 9.67 -7.57 -76.76
CA GLY A 941 8.52 -7.14 -77.56
C GLY A 941 8.75 -7.32 -79.07
N SER A 942 9.95 -6.96 -79.57
CA SER A 942 10.29 -7.20 -80.97
C SER A 942 10.30 -8.69 -81.33
N MET A 943 10.71 -9.55 -80.40
CA MET A 943 10.68 -11.00 -80.57
C MET A 943 9.26 -11.56 -80.56
N GLN A 944 8.40 -11.05 -79.67
CA GLN A 944 6.98 -11.41 -79.65
C GLN A 944 6.33 -11.11 -81.00
N ASN A 945 6.51 -9.90 -81.55
CA ASN A 945 5.97 -9.55 -82.86
C ASN A 945 6.48 -10.49 -83.96
N ARG A 946 7.76 -10.87 -83.90
CA ARG A 946 8.34 -11.82 -84.86
C ARG A 946 7.69 -13.20 -84.74
N LEU A 947 7.44 -13.68 -83.51
CA LEU A 947 6.77 -14.95 -83.27
C LEU A 947 5.31 -14.93 -83.71
N GLU A 948 4.57 -13.84 -83.46
CA GLU A 948 3.20 -13.66 -83.93
C GLU A 948 3.13 -13.73 -85.46
N HIS A 949 4.00 -13.01 -86.16
CA HIS A 949 4.08 -13.12 -87.63
C HIS A 949 4.43 -14.52 -88.11
N THR A 950 5.33 -15.24 -87.42
CA THR A 950 5.62 -16.63 -87.77
C THR A 950 4.41 -17.54 -87.53
N ILE A 951 3.65 -17.34 -86.45
CA ILE A 951 2.43 -18.10 -86.16
C ILE A 951 1.37 -17.86 -87.25
N ASP A 952 1.12 -16.61 -87.63
CA ASP A 952 0.13 -16.27 -88.66
C ASP A 952 0.54 -16.89 -90.01
N ASN A 953 1.82 -16.82 -90.36
CA ASN A 953 2.33 -17.46 -91.57
C ASN A 953 2.18 -19.00 -91.51
N ASN A 954 2.47 -19.61 -90.37
CA ASN A 954 2.30 -21.06 -90.20
C ASN A 954 0.82 -21.47 -90.28
N ASN A 955 -0.10 -20.68 -89.74
CA ASN A 955 -1.54 -20.92 -89.86
C ASN A 955 -1.99 -20.85 -91.33
N ASN A 956 -1.51 -19.87 -92.10
CA ASN A 956 -1.76 -19.80 -93.54
C ASN A 956 -1.20 -21.02 -94.28
N ILE A 957 0.00 -21.48 -93.91
CA ILE A 957 0.59 -22.69 -94.50
C ILE A 957 -0.26 -23.92 -94.15
N ILE A 958 -0.72 -24.05 -92.91
CA ILE A 958 -1.60 -25.15 -92.47
C ILE A 958 -2.89 -25.15 -93.27
N GLU A 959 -3.56 -24.00 -93.41
CA GLU A 959 -4.80 -23.89 -94.20
C GLU A 959 -4.57 -24.28 -95.67
N ASN A 960 -3.54 -23.72 -96.31
CA ASN A 960 -3.22 -24.05 -97.70
C ASN A 960 -2.84 -25.52 -97.90
N THR A 961 -2.11 -26.10 -96.94
CA THR A 961 -1.72 -27.52 -96.97
C THR A 961 -2.93 -28.41 -96.77
N GLN A 962 -3.82 -28.06 -95.84
CA GLN A 962 -5.06 -28.80 -95.59
C GLN A 962 -6.02 -28.72 -96.77
N VAL A 963 -6.13 -27.55 -97.43
CA VAL A 963 -6.89 -27.39 -98.69
C VAL A 963 -6.30 -28.25 -99.80
N SER A 964 -4.97 -28.27 -99.93
CA SER A 964 -4.28 -29.11 -100.92
C SER A 964 -4.44 -30.60 -100.62
N GLU A 965 -4.38 -31.00 -99.34
CA GLU A 965 -4.64 -32.37 -98.91
C GLU A 965 -6.09 -32.77 -99.17
N ALA A 966 -7.06 -31.91 -98.83
CA ALA A 966 -8.48 -32.13 -99.10
C ALA A 966 -8.75 -32.31 -100.60
N ALA A 967 -8.11 -31.51 -101.46
CA ALA A 967 -8.22 -31.67 -102.90
C ALA A 967 -7.69 -33.02 -103.43
N ILE A 968 -6.73 -33.65 -102.74
CA ILE A 968 -6.16 -34.95 -103.12
C ILE A 968 -6.91 -36.12 -102.48
N ARG A 969 -7.26 -35.99 -101.19
CA ARG A 969 -7.79 -37.07 -100.35
C ARG A 969 -9.31 -37.13 -100.37
N ASP A 970 -9.97 -35.98 -100.34
CA ASP A 970 -11.41 -35.91 -100.21
C ASP A 970 -12.05 -36.13 -101.60
N THR A 971 -13.14 -36.90 -101.63
CA THR A 971 -13.86 -37.21 -102.87
C THR A 971 -14.85 -36.10 -103.18
N ASP A 972 -14.92 -35.65 -104.45
CA ASP A 972 -16.00 -34.76 -104.90
C ASP A 972 -17.34 -35.49 -104.81
N MET A 973 -18.11 -35.15 -103.78
CA MET A 973 -19.41 -35.76 -103.50
C MET A 973 -20.40 -35.59 -104.66
N ALA A 974 -20.32 -34.51 -105.45
CA ALA A 974 -21.20 -34.33 -106.61
C ALA A 974 -20.87 -35.36 -107.70
N TYR A 975 -19.59 -35.55 -108.01
CA TYR A 975 -19.14 -36.58 -108.95
C TYR A 975 -19.44 -38.00 -108.43
N ALA A 976 -19.15 -38.28 -107.15
CA ALA A 976 -19.41 -39.59 -106.55
C ALA A 976 -20.89 -39.94 -106.48
N VAL A 977 -21.76 -38.98 -106.13
CA VAL A 977 -23.22 -39.17 -106.14
C VAL A 977 -23.74 -39.32 -107.57
N MET A 978 -23.19 -38.59 -108.56
CA MET A 978 -23.52 -38.79 -109.97
C MET A 978 -23.12 -40.19 -110.45
N GLU A 979 -21.90 -40.65 -110.14
CA GLU A 979 -21.45 -41.99 -110.52
C GLU A 979 -22.26 -43.07 -109.80
N GLN A 980 -22.62 -42.86 -108.52
CA GLN A 980 -23.54 -43.73 -107.79
C GLN A 980 -24.94 -43.74 -108.42
N ALA A 981 -25.49 -42.58 -108.80
CA ALA A 981 -26.79 -42.46 -109.47
C ALA A 981 -26.78 -43.13 -110.85
N LYS A 982 -25.71 -42.95 -111.63
CA LYS A 982 -25.45 -43.65 -112.89
C LYS A 982 -25.37 -45.16 -112.67
N ASN A 983 -24.64 -45.63 -111.66
CA ASN A 983 -24.55 -47.05 -111.33
C ASN A 983 -25.90 -47.62 -110.88
N ASN A 984 -26.68 -46.87 -110.10
CA ASN A 984 -28.04 -47.25 -109.71
C ASN A 984 -28.99 -47.30 -110.92
N PHE A 985 -28.93 -46.31 -111.82
CA PHE A 985 -29.71 -46.30 -113.06
C PHE A 985 -29.31 -47.45 -113.97
N MET A 986 -28.02 -47.73 -114.14
CA MET A 986 -27.52 -48.88 -114.91
C MET A 986 -27.97 -50.21 -114.30
N SER A 987 -28.01 -50.32 -112.97
CA SER A 987 -28.54 -51.50 -112.27
C SER A 987 -30.05 -51.67 -112.51
N GLN A 988 -30.84 -50.60 -112.40
CA GLN A 988 -32.28 -50.60 -112.70
C GLN A 988 -32.59 -50.87 -114.18
N ALA A 989 -31.79 -50.29 -115.09
CA ALA A 989 -31.89 -50.54 -116.54
C ALA A 989 -31.54 -51.99 -116.86
N SER A 990 -30.48 -52.55 -116.28
CA SER A 990 -30.11 -53.95 -116.43
C SER A 990 -31.23 -54.87 -115.94
N GLN A 991 -31.85 -54.56 -114.79
CA GLN A 991 -33.01 -55.31 -114.27
C GLN A 991 -34.23 -55.21 -115.20
N THR A 992 -34.53 -54.02 -115.74
CA THR A 992 -35.66 -53.79 -116.65
C THR A 992 -35.45 -54.47 -118.00
N ILE A 993 -34.24 -54.39 -118.57
CA ILE A 993 -33.87 -55.08 -119.81
C ILE A 993 -33.97 -56.60 -119.61
N VAL A 994 -33.51 -57.13 -118.48
CA VAL A 994 -33.68 -58.57 -118.14
C VAL A 994 -35.16 -58.93 -118.00
N ALA A 995 -35.98 -58.09 -117.34
CA ALA A 995 -37.41 -58.32 -117.22
C ALA A 995 -38.13 -58.29 -118.58
N GLN A 996 -37.76 -57.35 -119.47
CA GLN A 996 -38.31 -57.24 -120.82
C GLN A 996 -37.84 -58.40 -121.73
N ALA A 997 -36.59 -58.82 -121.64
CA ALA A 997 -36.09 -60.01 -122.34
C ALA A 997 -36.83 -61.28 -121.88
N ASN A 998 -37.10 -61.41 -120.57
CA ASN A 998 -37.90 -62.51 -120.02
C ASN A 998 -39.35 -62.46 -120.51
N GLN A 999 -39.97 -61.27 -120.62
CA GLN A 999 -41.33 -61.13 -121.18
C GLN A 999 -41.38 -61.37 -122.69
N GLN A 1000 -40.40 -60.93 -123.46
CA GLN A 1000 -40.30 -61.26 -124.89
C GLN A 1000 -40.18 -62.78 -125.08
N ALA A 1001 -39.35 -63.46 -124.28
CA ALA A 1001 -39.27 -64.91 -124.30
C ALA A 1001 -40.64 -65.57 -124.03
N GLN A 1002 -41.43 -65.02 -123.10
CA GLN A 1002 -42.78 -65.52 -122.78
C GLN A 1002 -43.81 -65.22 -123.88
N ASN A 1003 -43.81 -64.02 -124.47
CA ASN A 1003 -44.70 -63.65 -125.57
C ASN A 1003 -44.46 -64.50 -126.83
N VAL A 1004 -43.21 -64.89 -127.10
CA VAL A 1004 -42.90 -65.84 -128.18
C VAL A 1004 -43.50 -67.22 -127.88
N ILE A 1005 -43.50 -67.66 -126.63
CA ILE A 1005 -44.14 -68.93 -126.22
C ILE A 1005 -45.66 -68.86 -126.38
N ASP A 1006 -46.30 -67.73 -126.04
CA ASP A 1006 -47.73 -67.54 -126.25
C ASP A 1006 -48.11 -67.47 -127.73
N LEU A 1007 -47.21 -66.98 -128.61
CA LEU A 1007 -47.40 -67.01 -130.07
C LEU A 1007 -47.28 -68.43 -130.66
N LEU A 1008 -46.63 -69.35 -129.95
CA LEU A 1008 -46.47 -70.76 -130.32
C LEU A 1008 -47.62 -71.65 -129.79
N ARG A 1009 -48.54 -71.11 -128.99
CA ARG A 1009 -49.77 -71.76 -128.52
C ARG A 1009 -50.94 -71.41 -129.42
#